data_AF-A0A6H1ZFJ3-F1
#
_entry.id   AF-A0A6H1ZFJ3-F1
#
_cell.length_a   1.000
_cell.length_b   1.000
_cell.length_c   1.000
_cell.angle_alpha   90.00
_cell.angle_beta   90.00
_cell.angle_gamma   90.00
#
_symmetry.space_group_name_H-M   'P 1'
#
loop_
_entity.id
_entity.type
_entity.pdbx_description
1 polymer ?
#
loop_
_entity_poly.entity_id
_entity_poly.type
_entity_poly.pdbx_seq_one_letter_code
_entity_poly.pdbx_strand_id
1 'polypeptide(L)'
;MSDSQLINTWRKSPIAFIKDIWGLVPQPLKSEYIEVSKRVALREFKKEWFEPFIKGKHITWQQWVILLAVEKSLKYAAPKRLSVATGHGIGKALFAEDYVPTIKGMKLVKEIKVGDYLFGEKGEKVKVKAVKNWGKVPFYKVNFDDKSSIEVSSGHLWKVKNRQDRRTKSDWQILETEQIIKLGIKRPNGITKTKQWEIPIQGIVKYKNRNHLVDPYTYGVWLGDGDKRGGKITNFDKEVWDNIPYNKLGNIGNGVCTVERLVTKLKKDNLFGCTTYTARIDRRYIESDKRLEVLRGLLDTDGWVEKSGGVGFGSTSRQLTRDVIEISRSLGLKTREEKFKKNDFAGCWLTHITWNGKFDLFKIKRKQNKLILAEERYQKRWISSIEKIDDKEGICFEVENNLFLTKDYHVTHNSCVLSWLILWYLFCFKDAQIPCTAPTSEQIHDVLWKETAVWLNKMPTEIKALYGWSAGYIRIKESPETWFARARTARKENPEALAGIHGDFVLIAVDESSGVPNEIFKPAEGAMTNENILIILIGNPVRNIGYFYDTHHSDKLNWQGLSFSSEESPIVEYGYCERIATKFGLDSDEYRYMVLGLFPKEDTIDDKGYVPLLVSSDLKYTTDEKFVGSKRLGIDPAGEGSNKTAWVIRDNFKAMVAGKEEISNGKGIAQKSITLMDFYGMKKKKDGNKDVIVDAFGIGVDAVKELALAGYNVNSVNVGDKPKNLTAEDKEDEKLFINKRAMAYDRMKNWLRSGGELVNNKEWSQLLQIKYTRILSGKKKIMGKEDMRKLGIQSPDIADALMLTFIEREEVEDYEPYKQSPWKPLSEYEGTGEQKVI
;
A
#
# COMPACT_ATOMS: atom_id res chain seq x y z
N MET A 1 45.40 11.12 18.93
CA MET A 1 44.40 11.27 20.00
C MET A 1 44.30 9.91 20.69
N SER A 2 44.35 9.82 22.02
CA SER A 2 44.17 8.54 22.72
C SER A 2 42.71 8.08 22.64
N ASP A 3 42.44 6.78 22.81
CA ASP A 3 41.07 6.23 22.77
C ASP A 3 40.13 6.94 23.77
N SER A 4 40.64 7.27 24.95
CA SER A 4 39.90 8.03 25.98
C SER A 4 39.53 9.45 25.52
N GLN A 5 40.43 10.14 24.83
CA GLN A 5 40.16 11.47 24.27
C GLN A 5 39.13 11.40 23.13
N LEU A 6 39.18 10.35 22.31
CA LEU A 6 38.24 10.14 21.21
C LEU A 6 36.83 9.83 21.73
N ILE A 7 36.70 8.92 22.71
CA ILE A 7 35.41 8.62 23.35
C ILE A 7 34.82 9.86 24.02
N ASN A 8 35.64 10.67 24.70
CA ASN A 8 35.17 11.93 25.28
C ASN A 8 34.69 12.94 24.22
N THR A 9 35.26 12.90 23.01
CA THR A 9 34.80 13.72 21.89
C THR A 9 33.43 13.22 21.40
N TRP A 10 33.28 11.90 21.19
CA TRP A 10 32.01 11.30 20.77
C TRP A 10 30.90 11.47 21.81
N ARG A 11 31.21 11.38 23.10
CA ARG A 11 30.25 11.66 24.20
C ARG A 11 29.63 13.05 24.12
N LYS A 12 30.39 14.04 23.63
CA LYS A 12 29.94 15.43 23.52
C LYS A 12 29.31 15.77 22.17
N SER A 13 29.44 14.87 21.19
CA SER A 13 29.06 15.12 19.80
C SER A 13 28.62 13.83 19.10
N PRO A 14 27.31 13.55 18.99
CA PRO A 14 26.82 12.50 18.10
C PRO A 14 27.20 12.77 16.65
N ILE A 15 27.40 14.03 16.26
CA ILE A 15 27.85 14.42 14.92
C ILE A 15 29.27 13.89 14.66
N ALA A 16 30.19 14.07 15.60
CA ALA A 16 31.55 13.54 15.49
C ALA A 16 31.53 12.00 15.43
N PHE A 17 30.70 11.35 16.27
CA PHE A 17 30.53 9.90 16.21
C PHE A 17 30.02 9.43 14.84
N ILE A 18 28.97 10.07 14.30
CA ILE A 18 28.41 9.72 12.99
C ILE A 18 29.44 9.86 11.87
N LYS A 19 30.24 10.94 11.93
CA LYS A 19 31.34 11.19 10.98
C LYS A 19 32.39 10.10 11.05
N ASP A 20 32.86 9.75 12.24
CA ASP A 20 33.96 8.81 12.39
C ASP A 20 33.54 7.35 12.16
N ILE A 21 32.28 7.00 12.49
CA ILE A 21 31.75 5.64 12.35
C ILE A 21 31.23 5.34 10.95
N TRP A 22 30.52 6.29 10.33
CA TRP A 22 29.86 6.07 9.03
C TRP A 22 30.36 6.98 7.91
N GLY A 23 31.31 7.89 8.17
CA GLY A 23 31.87 8.80 7.17
C GLY A 23 30.91 9.92 6.74
N LEU A 24 29.80 10.12 7.46
CA LEU A 24 28.78 11.10 7.11
C LEU A 24 29.05 12.44 7.77
N VAL A 25 29.00 13.52 7.00
CA VAL A 25 29.24 14.89 7.49
C VAL A 25 27.98 15.74 7.37
N PRO A 26 27.82 16.80 8.18
CA PRO A 26 26.75 17.77 7.98
C PRO A 26 26.74 18.34 6.56
N GLN A 27 25.56 18.60 6.01
CA GLN A 27 25.41 19.46 4.84
C GLN A 27 26.10 20.81 5.13
N PRO A 28 27.04 21.28 4.29
CA PRO A 28 27.79 22.49 4.59
C PRO A 28 26.91 23.73 4.63
N LEU A 29 27.20 24.66 5.54
CA LEU A 29 26.67 26.02 5.49
C LEU A 29 27.42 26.83 4.43
N LYS A 30 26.73 27.72 3.73
CA LYS A 30 27.39 28.73 2.89
C LYS A 30 28.14 29.72 3.78
N SER A 31 29.25 30.23 3.27
CA SER A 31 30.20 31.08 4.03
C SER A 31 29.54 32.24 4.76
N GLU A 32 28.57 32.90 4.12
CA GLU A 32 27.87 34.08 4.63
C GLU A 32 26.93 33.78 5.82
N TYR A 33 26.49 32.52 5.98
CA TYR A 33 25.61 32.12 7.09
C TYR A 33 26.34 31.50 8.27
N ILE A 34 27.66 31.29 8.20
CA ILE A 34 28.43 30.66 9.28
C ILE A 34 28.34 31.47 10.58
N GLU A 35 28.59 32.78 10.54
CA GLU A 35 28.53 33.62 11.74
C GLU A 35 27.09 33.82 12.24
N VAL A 36 26.11 33.90 11.32
CA VAL A 36 24.69 34.03 11.68
C VAL A 36 24.20 32.77 12.40
N SER A 37 24.57 31.59 11.89
CA SER A 37 24.17 30.29 12.44
C SER A 37 24.57 30.09 13.91
N LYS A 38 25.62 30.77 14.37
CA LYS A 38 26.09 30.71 15.76
C LYS A 38 25.22 31.52 16.72
N ARG A 39 24.44 32.48 16.22
CA ARG A 39 23.71 33.47 17.03
C ARG A 39 22.20 33.28 17.04
N VAL A 40 21.66 32.52 16.09
CA VAL A 40 20.20 32.28 15.96
C VAL A 40 19.74 31.03 16.71
N ALA A 41 18.45 30.95 17.00
CA ALA A 41 17.83 29.75 17.55
C ALA A 41 17.84 28.60 16.51
N LEU A 42 17.90 27.34 16.96
CA LEU A 42 17.94 26.18 16.05
C LEU A 42 16.71 26.09 15.13
N ARG A 43 15.55 26.55 15.59
CA ARG A 43 14.30 26.63 14.81
C ARG A 43 14.30 27.66 13.68
N GLU A 44 15.29 28.55 13.64
CA GLU A 44 15.40 29.62 12.65
C GLU A 44 16.30 29.24 11.46
N PHE A 45 16.93 28.06 11.51
CA PHE A 45 17.70 27.55 10.39
C PHE A 45 16.79 27.27 9.21
N LYS A 46 17.26 27.66 8.01
CA LYS A 46 16.50 27.49 6.77
C LYS A 46 17.34 26.77 5.72
N LYS A 47 16.66 26.11 4.78
CA LYS A 47 17.30 25.39 3.66
C LYS A 47 18.28 26.25 2.88
N GLU A 48 18.01 27.54 2.69
CA GLU A 48 18.80 28.43 1.82
C GLU A 48 20.21 28.70 2.36
N TRP A 49 20.43 28.43 3.65
CA TRP A 49 21.72 28.64 4.32
C TRP A 49 22.75 27.58 3.97
N PHE A 50 22.32 26.49 3.37
CA PHE A 50 23.14 25.32 3.14
C PHE A 50 23.53 25.18 1.67
N GLU A 51 24.73 24.65 1.46
CA GLU A 51 25.22 24.20 0.16
C GLU A 51 24.40 23.01 -0.34
N PRO A 52 24.42 22.68 -1.66
CA PRO A 52 23.69 21.54 -2.20
C PRO A 52 23.95 20.22 -1.44
N PHE A 53 22.87 19.49 -1.15
CA PHE A 53 22.92 18.21 -0.46
C PHE A 53 23.53 17.11 -1.34
N ILE A 54 24.44 16.30 -0.78
CA ILE A 54 25.08 15.17 -1.47
C ILE A 54 24.73 13.87 -0.74
N LYS A 55 23.80 13.10 -1.30
CA LYS A 55 23.32 11.83 -0.72
C LYS A 55 24.47 10.82 -0.55
N GLY A 56 24.58 10.22 0.63
CA GLY A 56 25.63 9.24 0.97
C GLY A 56 26.94 9.86 1.49
N LYS A 57 27.05 11.19 1.44
CA LYS A 57 28.13 11.96 2.08
C LYS A 57 27.57 12.86 3.18
N HIS A 58 26.47 13.54 2.90
CA HIS A 58 25.85 14.49 3.81
C HIS A 58 24.75 13.81 4.63
N ILE A 59 24.65 14.16 5.92
CA ILE A 59 23.38 14.16 6.63
C ILE A 59 22.62 15.45 6.25
N THR A 60 21.29 15.40 6.20
CA THR A 60 20.52 16.60 5.80
C THR A 60 20.68 17.70 6.85
N TRP A 61 20.43 18.95 6.45
CA TRP A 61 20.45 20.06 7.39
C TRP A 61 19.47 19.88 8.56
N GLN A 62 18.27 19.30 8.33
CA GLN A 62 17.33 18.99 9.42
C GLN A 62 17.92 17.95 10.38
N GLN A 63 18.49 16.87 9.84
CA GLN A 63 19.14 15.84 10.66
C GLN A 63 20.28 16.44 11.48
N TRP A 64 21.07 17.32 10.89
CA TRP A 64 22.14 18.03 11.57
C TRP A 64 21.61 18.94 12.70
N VAL A 65 20.54 19.71 12.46
CA VAL A 65 19.91 20.57 13.48
C VAL A 65 19.39 19.75 14.66
N ILE A 66 18.77 18.58 14.40
CA ILE A 66 18.35 17.64 15.45
C ILE A 66 19.55 17.19 16.29
N LEU A 67 20.66 16.81 15.65
CA LEU A 67 21.88 16.38 16.35
C LEU A 67 22.55 17.53 17.12
N LEU A 68 22.50 18.76 16.60
CA LEU A 68 22.96 19.95 17.30
C LEU A 68 22.13 20.26 18.54
N ALA A 69 20.80 20.04 18.50
CA ALA A 69 19.94 20.20 19.66
C ALA A 69 20.36 19.22 20.78
N VAL A 70 20.71 17.99 20.41
CA VAL A 70 21.30 17.00 21.34
C VAL A 70 22.63 17.51 21.91
N GLU A 71 23.54 18.04 21.09
CA GLU A 71 24.80 18.60 21.59
C GLU A 71 24.60 19.77 22.57
N LYS A 72 23.62 20.64 22.31
CA LYS A 72 23.29 21.75 23.22
C LYS A 72 22.76 21.23 24.56
N SER A 73 21.95 20.18 24.56
CA SER A 73 21.49 19.49 25.78
C SER A 73 22.65 18.94 26.61
N LEU A 74 23.61 18.29 25.97
CA LEU A 74 24.78 17.69 26.65
C LEU A 74 25.70 18.74 27.26
N LYS A 75 25.70 19.97 26.71
CA LYS A 75 26.48 21.12 27.19
C LYS A 75 25.71 21.99 28.20
N TYR A 76 24.53 21.55 28.66
CA TYR A 76 23.63 22.31 29.55
C TYR A 76 23.20 23.68 28.99
N ALA A 77 23.27 23.85 27.66
CA ALA A 77 22.91 25.08 26.98
C ALA A 77 21.43 25.11 26.53
N ALA A 78 20.72 23.99 26.68
CA ALA A 78 19.31 23.85 26.34
C ALA A 78 18.66 22.68 27.13
N PRO A 79 17.32 22.60 27.23
CA PRO A 79 16.65 21.49 27.90
C PRO A 79 17.05 20.13 27.32
N LYS A 80 17.25 19.10 28.17
CA LYS A 80 17.55 17.72 27.73
C LYS A 80 16.35 16.98 27.11
N ARG A 81 15.37 17.73 26.61
CA ARG A 81 14.12 17.25 26.05
C ARG A 81 13.95 17.86 24.67
N LEU A 82 13.84 17.00 23.65
CA LEU A 82 13.75 17.36 22.25
C LEU A 82 12.45 16.83 21.67
N SER A 83 11.67 17.69 21.04
CA SER A 83 10.45 17.33 20.34
C SER A 83 10.53 17.80 18.90
N VAL A 84 10.33 16.89 17.94
CA VAL A 84 10.50 17.16 16.51
C VAL A 84 9.24 16.79 15.76
N ALA A 85 8.53 17.80 15.27
CA ALA A 85 7.43 17.65 14.33
C ALA A 85 7.96 17.66 12.90
N THR A 86 7.60 16.66 12.09
CA THR A 86 8.06 16.57 10.69
C THR A 86 6.91 16.25 9.76
N GLY A 87 6.99 16.72 8.51
CA GLY A 87 6.21 16.13 7.41
C GLY A 87 6.69 14.73 7.03
N HIS A 88 5.95 14.03 6.16
CA HIS A 88 6.34 12.69 5.74
C HIS A 88 7.53 12.73 4.77
N GLY A 89 8.50 11.83 4.95
CA GLY A 89 9.42 11.39 3.90
C GLY A 89 8.82 10.23 3.11
N ILE A 90 9.31 9.98 1.88
CA ILE A 90 8.79 8.87 1.06
C ILE A 90 9.87 7.90 0.56
N GLY A 91 9.42 6.69 0.27
CA GLY A 91 10.08 5.67 -0.54
C GLY A 91 9.17 4.43 -0.56
N LYS A 92 9.02 3.75 -1.71
CA LYS A 92 8.44 2.38 -1.92
C LYS A 92 7.25 2.21 -2.91
N ALA A 93 7.02 3.11 -3.88
CA ALA A 93 5.89 2.95 -4.84
C ALA A 93 6.21 2.08 -6.09
N LEU A 94 5.23 1.28 -6.55
CA LEU A 94 5.17 0.51 -7.80
C LEU A 94 4.16 1.15 -8.78
N PHE A 95 4.31 0.93 -10.09
CA PHE A 95 3.40 1.53 -11.07
C PHE A 95 1.99 0.91 -10.95
N ALA A 96 0.96 1.74 -10.85
CA ALA A 96 -0.42 1.35 -10.56
C ALA A 96 -1.03 0.42 -11.62
N GLU A 97 -0.68 0.63 -12.89
CA GLU A 97 -1.07 -0.19 -14.04
C GLU A 97 -0.18 -1.44 -14.23
N ASP A 98 0.85 -1.62 -13.40
CA ASP A 98 1.65 -2.84 -13.47
C ASP A 98 0.97 -4.00 -12.75
N TYR A 99 1.46 -5.22 -12.96
CA TYR A 99 0.89 -6.44 -12.37
C TYR A 99 1.76 -6.98 -11.23
N VAL A 100 1.14 -7.49 -10.18
CA VAL A 100 1.83 -8.18 -9.09
C VAL A 100 1.28 -9.60 -8.91
N PRO A 101 2.14 -10.63 -8.72
CA PRO A 101 1.68 -11.99 -8.50
C PRO A 101 1.05 -12.13 -7.11
N THR A 102 -0.18 -12.65 -7.07
CA THR A 102 -0.90 -12.99 -5.83
C THR A 102 -1.19 -14.48 -5.76
N ILE A 103 -1.57 -14.98 -4.59
CA ILE A 103 -1.97 -16.40 -4.43
C ILE A 103 -3.18 -16.77 -5.29
N LYS A 104 -4.03 -15.78 -5.58
CA LYS A 104 -5.23 -15.95 -6.41
C LYS A 104 -4.95 -15.77 -7.90
N GLY A 105 -3.75 -15.30 -8.25
CA GLY A 105 -3.35 -15.01 -9.62
C GLY A 105 -2.70 -13.64 -9.80
N MET A 106 -2.37 -13.28 -11.03
CA MET A 106 -1.89 -11.93 -11.33
C MET A 106 -3.01 -10.91 -11.12
N LYS A 107 -2.65 -9.79 -10.51
CA LYS A 107 -3.60 -8.72 -10.20
C LYS A 107 -2.93 -7.38 -10.46
N LEU A 108 -3.68 -6.38 -10.92
CA LEU A 108 -3.10 -5.04 -11.10
C LEU A 108 -2.68 -4.48 -9.74
N VAL A 109 -1.58 -3.75 -9.72
CA VAL A 109 -1.06 -3.09 -8.52
C VAL A 109 -2.15 -2.22 -7.88
N LYS A 110 -2.95 -1.50 -8.69
CA LYS A 110 -4.09 -0.69 -8.19
C LYS A 110 -5.28 -1.46 -7.64
N GLU A 111 -5.40 -2.74 -7.95
CA GLU A 111 -6.50 -3.57 -7.47
C GLU A 111 -6.18 -4.25 -6.14
N ILE A 112 -4.92 -4.25 -5.71
CA ILE A 112 -4.49 -4.85 -4.45
C ILE A 112 -5.14 -4.11 -3.27
N LYS A 113 -5.72 -4.88 -2.35
CA LYS A 113 -6.38 -4.36 -1.15
C LYS A 113 -5.75 -4.94 0.11
N VAL A 114 -5.95 -4.25 1.24
CA VAL A 114 -5.56 -4.77 2.55
C VAL A 114 -6.23 -6.13 2.79
N GLY A 115 -5.44 -7.11 3.23
CA GLY A 115 -5.88 -8.49 3.42
C GLY A 115 -5.70 -9.41 2.21
N ASP A 116 -5.35 -8.88 1.03
CA ASP A 116 -4.85 -9.71 -0.07
C ASP A 116 -3.52 -10.37 0.32
N TYR A 117 -3.13 -11.42 -0.39
CA TYR A 117 -1.86 -12.11 -0.16
C TYR A 117 -0.98 -12.08 -1.41
N LEU A 118 0.23 -11.57 -1.25
CA LEU A 118 1.31 -11.59 -2.23
C LEU A 118 2.27 -12.73 -1.93
N PHE A 119 3.31 -12.89 -2.76
CA PHE A 119 4.41 -13.80 -2.48
C PHE A 119 5.58 -13.07 -1.83
N GLY A 120 6.19 -13.63 -0.78
CA GLY A 120 7.40 -13.13 -0.11
C GLY A 120 8.69 -13.61 -0.80
N GLU A 121 9.86 -13.18 -0.32
CA GLU A 121 11.18 -13.43 -0.93
C GLU A 121 11.41 -14.92 -1.30
N LYS A 122 10.94 -15.85 -0.47
CA LYS A 122 11.13 -17.30 -0.65
C LYS A 122 9.93 -17.98 -1.35
N GLY A 123 8.99 -17.19 -1.89
CA GLY A 123 7.78 -17.65 -2.57
C GLY A 123 6.65 -18.09 -1.63
N GLU A 124 6.78 -17.82 -0.34
CA GLU A 124 5.76 -18.00 0.69
C GLU A 124 4.65 -16.96 0.58
N LYS A 125 3.50 -17.21 1.23
CA LYS A 125 2.42 -16.23 1.31
C LYS A 125 2.79 -15.11 2.29
N VAL A 126 2.60 -13.86 1.87
CA VAL A 126 2.71 -12.68 2.74
C VAL A 126 1.45 -11.83 2.61
N LYS A 127 0.83 -11.48 3.74
CA LYS A 127 -0.43 -10.72 3.75
C LYS A 127 -0.16 -9.23 3.59
N VAL A 128 -0.96 -8.55 2.77
CA VAL A 128 -0.95 -7.09 2.63
C VAL A 128 -1.61 -6.48 3.85
N LYS A 129 -0.85 -5.70 4.62
CA LYS A 129 -1.30 -4.97 5.81
C LYS A 129 -1.83 -3.57 5.48
N ALA A 130 -1.22 -2.90 4.50
CA ALA A 130 -1.59 -1.57 4.08
C ALA A 130 -1.37 -1.38 2.57
N VAL A 131 -2.20 -0.52 1.95
CA VAL A 131 -2.06 -0.10 0.55
C VAL A 131 -2.11 1.43 0.52
N LYS A 132 -1.14 2.06 -0.13
CA LYS A 132 -1.05 3.53 -0.24
C LYS A 132 -0.87 3.93 -1.69
N ASN A 133 -1.79 4.74 -2.21
CA ASN A 133 -1.69 5.35 -3.54
C ASN A 133 -0.96 6.70 -3.44
N TRP A 134 0.06 6.87 -4.27
CA TRP A 134 0.98 8.00 -4.34
C TRP A 134 0.70 8.94 -5.51
N GLY A 135 -0.33 8.71 -6.34
CA GLY A 135 -0.56 9.52 -7.54
C GLY A 135 0.66 9.47 -8.50
N LYS A 136 0.78 10.42 -9.43
CA LYS A 136 1.95 10.46 -10.33
C LYS A 136 3.25 10.79 -9.57
N VAL A 137 4.27 9.96 -9.78
CA VAL A 137 5.63 10.10 -9.22
C VAL A 137 6.69 9.74 -10.26
N PRO A 138 7.96 10.19 -10.15
CA PRO A 138 9.01 9.82 -11.09
C PRO A 138 9.32 8.32 -11.07
N PHE A 139 9.23 7.67 -12.23
CA PHE A 139 9.54 6.26 -12.38
C PHE A 139 10.85 6.01 -13.13
N TYR A 140 11.41 4.83 -12.88
CA TYR A 140 12.59 4.32 -13.54
C TYR A 140 12.29 2.91 -14.04
N LYS A 141 12.66 2.65 -15.30
CA LYS A 141 12.68 1.31 -15.85
C LYS A 141 14.03 0.67 -15.52
N VAL A 142 14.02 -0.31 -14.62
CA VAL A 142 15.19 -1.09 -14.24
C VAL A 142 15.23 -2.33 -15.11
N ASN A 143 16.24 -2.43 -15.97
CA ASN A 143 16.45 -3.56 -16.86
C ASN A 143 17.47 -4.55 -16.25
N PHE A 144 17.26 -5.85 -16.45
CA PHE A 144 18.14 -6.90 -15.97
C PHE A 144 18.92 -7.58 -17.11
N ASP A 145 19.85 -8.47 -16.77
CA ASP A 145 20.68 -9.18 -17.74
C ASP A 145 19.98 -10.32 -18.48
N ASP A 146 18.88 -10.83 -17.96
CA ASP A 146 17.96 -11.71 -18.66
C ASP A 146 16.95 -10.95 -19.55
N LYS A 147 17.15 -9.63 -19.68
CA LYS A 147 16.31 -8.67 -20.41
C LYS A 147 14.96 -8.37 -19.77
N SER A 148 14.61 -9.01 -18.65
CA SER A 148 13.43 -8.59 -17.88
C SER A 148 13.57 -7.14 -17.43
N SER A 149 12.45 -6.49 -17.15
CA SER A 149 12.44 -5.12 -16.65
C SER A 149 11.28 -4.88 -15.70
N ILE A 150 11.46 -3.93 -14.79
CA ILE A 150 10.41 -3.46 -13.90
C ILE A 150 10.45 -1.94 -13.78
N GLU A 151 9.27 -1.35 -13.67
CA GLU A 151 9.09 0.08 -13.48
C GLU A 151 8.88 0.36 -11.98
N VAL A 152 9.79 1.13 -11.40
CA VAL A 152 9.76 1.46 -9.97
C VAL A 152 10.04 2.94 -9.71
N SER A 153 9.55 3.46 -8.59
CA SER A 153 9.91 4.81 -8.14
C SER A 153 11.41 4.97 -7.81
N SER A 154 11.88 6.21 -7.77
CA SER A 154 13.26 6.59 -7.37
C SER A 154 13.72 5.95 -6.06
N GLY A 155 12.83 5.91 -5.06
CA GLY A 155 13.07 5.40 -3.72
C GLY A 155 12.74 3.91 -3.52
N HIS A 156 12.52 3.15 -4.59
CA HIS A 156 12.36 1.70 -4.48
C HIS A 156 13.69 1.08 -4.01
N LEU A 157 13.67 0.40 -2.86
CA LEU A 157 14.86 -0.28 -2.36
C LEU A 157 15.10 -1.59 -3.08
N TRP A 158 16.37 -1.95 -3.20
CA TRP A 158 16.86 -3.15 -3.84
C TRP A 158 17.83 -3.84 -2.91
N LYS A 159 17.62 -5.12 -2.65
CA LYS A 159 18.64 -5.97 -2.05
C LYS A 159 19.68 -6.30 -3.14
N VAL A 160 20.92 -5.84 -3.00
CA VAL A 160 21.97 -5.97 -4.03
C VAL A 160 23.34 -6.33 -3.46
N LYS A 161 24.21 -6.91 -4.28
CA LYS A 161 25.65 -7.07 -3.99
C LYS A 161 26.51 -6.56 -5.15
N ASN A 162 27.59 -5.86 -4.85
CA ASN A 162 28.63 -5.47 -5.80
C ASN A 162 29.79 -6.50 -5.85
N ARG A 163 30.85 -6.26 -6.65
CA ARG A 163 31.99 -7.22 -6.75
C ARG A 163 32.68 -7.43 -5.42
N GLN A 164 32.93 -6.35 -4.69
CA GLN A 164 33.65 -6.43 -3.45
C GLN A 164 32.86 -7.28 -2.45
N ASP A 165 31.55 -7.01 -2.29
CA ASP A 165 30.67 -7.77 -1.40
C ASP A 165 30.69 -9.28 -1.72
N ARG A 166 30.69 -9.63 -3.01
CA ARG A 166 30.78 -11.04 -3.44
C ARG A 166 32.13 -11.65 -3.13
N ARG A 167 33.23 -10.90 -3.31
CA ARG A 167 34.60 -11.37 -3.06
C ARG A 167 34.86 -11.58 -1.56
N THR A 168 34.36 -10.69 -0.72
CA THR A 168 34.49 -10.74 0.74
C THR A 168 33.41 -11.57 1.41
N LYS A 169 32.46 -12.12 0.63
CA LYS A 169 31.27 -12.83 1.14
C LYS A 169 30.47 -12.00 2.16
N SER A 170 30.48 -10.67 2.02
CA SER A 170 29.72 -9.75 2.87
C SER A 170 28.22 -9.93 2.68
N ASP A 171 27.43 -9.46 3.65
CA ASP A 171 25.97 -9.46 3.57
C ASP A 171 25.42 -8.62 2.41
N TRP A 172 24.14 -8.80 2.10
CA TRP A 172 23.45 -8.03 1.06
C TRP A 172 23.34 -6.56 1.47
N GLN A 173 23.58 -5.66 0.52
CA GLN A 173 23.30 -4.24 0.68
C GLN A 173 21.83 -3.97 0.34
N ILE A 174 21.24 -2.96 0.96
CA ILE A 174 19.93 -2.44 0.58
C ILE A 174 20.13 -1.03 0.04
N LEU A 175 19.87 -0.82 -1.25
CA LEU A 175 20.08 0.45 -1.96
C LEU A 175 18.82 0.89 -2.70
N GLU A 176 18.50 2.18 -2.70
CA GLU A 176 17.47 2.77 -3.55
C GLU A 176 17.84 2.72 -5.05
N THR A 177 16.84 2.72 -5.93
CA THR A 177 17.04 2.84 -7.39
C THR A 177 17.98 3.99 -7.72
N GLU A 178 17.77 5.16 -7.13
CA GLU A 178 18.61 6.34 -7.37
C GLU A 178 20.05 6.18 -6.82
N GLN A 179 20.24 5.44 -5.72
CA GLN A 179 21.57 5.14 -5.19
C GLN A 179 22.35 4.21 -6.12
N ILE A 180 21.67 3.23 -6.73
CA ILE A 180 22.29 2.33 -7.71
C ILE A 180 22.74 3.11 -8.96
N ILE A 181 21.95 4.10 -9.39
CA ILE A 181 22.33 5.03 -10.48
C ILE A 181 23.59 5.82 -10.06
N LYS A 182 23.59 6.44 -8.88
CA LYS A 182 24.69 7.28 -8.36
C LYS A 182 26.00 6.50 -8.19
N LEU A 183 25.93 5.28 -7.68
CA LEU A 183 27.10 4.41 -7.48
C LEU A 183 27.59 3.72 -8.77
N GLY A 184 26.91 3.97 -9.89
CA GLY A 184 27.23 3.39 -11.19
C GLY A 184 26.64 2.01 -11.38
N ILE A 185 25.89 1.83 -12.46
CA ILE A 185 25.27 0.55 -12.84
C ILE A 185 26.32 -0.45 -13.35
N LYS A 186 27.37 0.07 -13.99
CA LYS A 186 28.49 -0.69 -14.56
C LYS A 186 29.81 -0.19 -13.99
N ARG A 187 30.74 -1.12 -13.81
CA ARG A 187 32.11 -0.85 -13.35
C ARG A 187 33.15 -1.09 -14.44
N PRO A 188 34.36 -0.51 -14.33
CA PRO A 188 35.49 -0.85 -15.20
C PRO A 188 35.90 -2.32 -15.05
N ASN A 189 36.25 -2.97 -16.17
CA ASN A 189 36.83 -4.31 -16.24
C ASN A 189 37.81 -4.39 -17.42
N GLY A 190 38.96 -3.74 -17.27
CA GLY A 190 39.88 -3.47 -18.39
C GLY A 190 39.26 -2.43 -19.33
N ILE A 191 39.29 -2.70 -20.64
CA ILE A 191 38.76 -1.80 -21.69
C ILE A 191 37.22 -1.75 -21.68
N THR A 192 36.55 -2.80 -21.19
CA THR A 192 35.09 -2.90 -21.21
C THR A 192 34.46 -2.59 -19.85
N LYS A 193 33.23 -2.07 -19.84
CA LYS A 193 32.43 -1.90 -18.62
C LYS A 193 31.56 -3.14 -18.39
N THR A 194 31.55 -3.67 -17.16
CA THR A 194 30.74 -4.84 -16.78
C THR A 194 29.72 -4.50 -15.70
N LYS A 195 28.65 -5.29 -15.59
CA LYS A 195 27.56 -5.09 -14.61
C LYS A 195 28.09 -5.15 -13.18
N GLN A 196 27.57 -4.28 -12.32
CA GLN A 196 28.04 -4.13 -10.94
C GLN A 196 27.18 -4.92 -9.95
N TRP A 197 25.87 -4.76 -10.05
CA TRP A 197 24.89 -5.15 -9.04
C TRP A 197 24.20 -6.47 -9.38
N GLU A 198 24.37 -7.47 -8.52
CA GLU A 198 23.54 -8.69 -8.52
C GLU A 198 22.36 -8.51 -7.55
N ILE A 199 21.23 -9.14 -7.83
CA ILE A 199 20.04 -9.22 -6.95
C ILE A 199 19.80 -10.67 -6.50
N PRO A 200 19.08 -10.91 -5.38
CA PRO A 200 18.79 -12.26 -4.88
C PRO A 200 18.06 -13.14 -5.90
N ILE A 201 18.27 -14.45 -5.79
CA ILE A 201 17.49 -15.45 -6.54
C ILE A 201 16.09 -15.53 -5.91
N GLN A 202 15.06 -15.38 -6.72
CA GLN A 202 13.68 -15.48 -6.27
C GLN A 202 13.29 -16.91 -5.86
N GLY A 203 12.45 -17.05 -4.84
CA GLY A 203 11.90 -18.33 -4.42
C GLY A 203 10.86 -18.92 -5.39
N ILE A 204 10.53 -20.21 -5.19
CA ILE A 204 9.45 -20.88 -5.93
C ILE A 204 8.11 -20.44 -5.34
N VAL A 205 7.26 -19.77 -6.12
CA VAL A 205 5.97 -19.32 -5.59
C VAL A 205 5.01 -20.47 -5.38
N LYS A 206 4.28 -20.43 -4.27
CA LYS A 206 3.38 -21.51 -3.85
C LYS A 206 1.93 -21.21 -4.20
N TYR A 207 1.55 -21.47 -5.45
CA TYR A 207 0.15 -21.42 -5.89
C TYR A 207 -0.68 -22.52 -5.21
N LYS A 208 -2.00 -22.30 -5.13
CA LYS A 208 -2.94 -23.29 -4.60
C LYS A 208 -3.05 -24.50 -5.54
N ASN A 209 -3.39 -25.64 -4.94
CA ASN A 209 -3.78 -26.81 -5.71
C ASN A 209 -5.07 -26.53 -6.48
N ARG A 210 -5.04 -26.80 -7.80
CA ARG A 210 -6.20 -26.68 -8.68
C ARG A 210 -6.43 -28.03 -9.36
N ASN A 211 -7.69 -28.44 -9.40
CA ASN A 211 -8.12 -29.58 -10.20
C ASN A 211 -8.28 -29.12 -11.65
N HIS A 212 -7.69 -29.89 -12.57
CA HIS A 212 -7.70 -29.61 -14.01
C HIS A 212 -8.44 -30.74 -14.71
N LEU A 213 -9.35 -30.40 -15.63
CA LEU A 213 -10.11 -31.42 -16.35
C LEU A 213 -9.24 -32.15 -17.37
N VAL A 214 -8.30 -31.42 -17.98
CA VAL A 214 -7.21 -31.98 -18.79
C VAL A 214 -5.95 -32.05 -17.94
N ASP A 215 -5.28 -33.20 -17.96
CA ASP A 215 -4.03 -33.44 -17.28
C ASP A 215 -2.98 -32.38 -17.71
N PRO A 216 -2.32 -31.69 -16.76
CA PRO A 216 -1.40 -30.60 -17.07
C PRO A 216 -0.25 -30.96 -18.02
N TYR A 217 0.33 -32.17 -17.88
CA TYR A 217 1.38 -32.62 -18.80
C TYR A 217 0.82 -32.82 -20.21
N THR A 218 -0.30 -33.54 -20.32
CA THR A 218 -0.99 -33.76 -21.59
C THR A 218 -1.41 -32.46 -22.26
N TYR A 219 -1.85 -31.46 -21.49
CA TYR A 219 -2.19 -30.14 -22.02
C TYR A 219 -0.97 -29.44 -22.60
N GLY A 220 0.19 -29.50 -21.93
CA GLY A 220 1.45 -28.99 -22.47
C GLY A 220 1.87 -29.70 -23.76
N VAL A 221 1.80 -31.03 -23.79
CA VAL A 221 2.11 -31.82 -24.99
C VAL A 221 1.16 -31.48 -26.15
N TRP A 222 -0.15 -31.36 -25.89
CA TRP A 222 -1.12 -30.97 -26.91
C TRP A 222 -0.88 -29.54 -27.43
N LEU A 223 -0.47 -28.60 -26.57
CA LEU A 223 -0.14 -27.24 -26.99
C LEU A 223 1.08 -27.20 -27.92
N GLY A 224 2.06 -28.09 -27.73
CA GLY A 224 3.16 -28.24 -28.66
C GLY A 224 2.79 -29.07 -29.89
N ASP A 225 2.87 -30.39 -29.76
CA ASP A 225 2.77 -31.37 -30.85
C ASP A 225 1.33 -31.79 -31.21
N GLY A 226 0.32 -31.22 -30.55
CA GLY A 226 -1.09 -31.53 -30.82
C GLY A 226 -1.65 -30.86 -32.07
N ASP A 227 -2.48 -31.59 -32.80
CA ASP A 227 -3.38 -31.02 -33.81
C ASP A 227 -4.42 -30.13 -33.12
N LYS A 228 -4.35 -28.83 -33.40
CA LYS A 228 -5.23 -27.85 -32.76
C LYS A 228 -6.69 -27.93 -33.24
N ARG A 229 -6.96 -28.70 -34.31
CA ARG A 229 -8.30 -29.01 -34.82
C ARG A 229 -8.84 -30.34 -34.28
N GLY A 230 -8.07 -31.09 -33.50
CA GLY A 230 -8.43 -32.42 -33.03
C GLY A 230 -7.75 -32.84 -31.72
N GLY A 231 -7.80 -34.14 -31.43
CA GLY A 231 -7.15 -34.77 -30.26
C GLY A 231 -5.91 -35.57 -30.63
N LYS A 232 -5.43 -35.40 -31.87
CA LYS A 232 -4.26 -36.10 -32.41
C LYS A 232 -2.99 -35.41 -31.93
N ILE A 233 -1.99 -36.19 -31.55
CA ILE A 233 -0.64 -35.71 -31.17
C ILE A 233 0.38 -36.47 -32.03
N THR A 234 1.43 -35.79 -32.47
CA THR A 234 2.51 -36.38 -33.26
C THR A 234 3.84 -36.25 -32.50
N ASN A 235 4.35 -37.34 -31.92
CA ASN A 235 5.61 -37.35 -31.19
C ASN A 235 6.28 -38.75 -31.26
N PHE A 236 7.60 -38.78 -31.47
CA PHE A 236 8.37 -40.03 -31.62
C PHE A 236 9.03 -40.52 -30.32
N ASP A 237 9.11 -39.70 -29.27
CA ASP A 237 9.68 -40.10 -28.00
C ASP A 237 8.64 -40.91 -27.19
N LYS A 238 8.89 -42.22 -27.00
CA LYS A 238 8.01 -43.13 -26.23
C LYS A 238 7.68 -42.58 -24.83
N GLU A 239 8.66 -41.95 -24.18
CA GLU A 239 8.50 -41.39 -22.83
C GLU A 239 7.40 -40.31 -22.76
N VAL A 240 7.12 -39.59 -23.85
CA VAL A 240 5.98 -38.65 -23.90
C VAL A 240 4.66 -39.39 -23.79
N TRP A 241 4.51 -40.49 -24.52
CA TRP A 241 3.31 -41.32 -24.50
C TRP A 241 3.12 -42.03 -23.15
N ASP A 242 4.20 -42.46 -22.51
CA ASP A 242 4.17 -43.10 -21.19
C ASP A 242 3.66 -42.13 -20.10
N ASN A 243 3.87 -40.82 -20.26
CA ASN A 243 3.41 -39.79 -19.32
C ASN A 243 2.00 -39.25 -19.60
N ILE A 244 1.37 -39.59 -20.73
CA ILE A 244 -0.04 -39.23 -21.02
C ILE A 244 -0.97 -40.26 -20.34
N PRO A 245 -1.80 -39.88 -19.35
CA PRO A 245 -2.59 -40.80 -18.52
C PRO A 245 -3.94 -41.19 -19.18
N TYR A 246 -4.01 -41.11 -20.51
CA TYR A 246 -5.22 -41.36 -21.28
C TYR A 246 -4.98 -42.49 -22.29
N ASN A 247 -6.08 -43.15 -22.67
CA ASN A 247 -6.04 -44.13 -23.75
C ASN A 247 -5.61 -43.47 -25.06
N LYS A 248 -4.77 -44.17 -25.82
CA LYS A 248 -4.27 -43.73 -27.12
C LYS A 248 -4.86 -44.62 -28.20
N LEU A 249 -5.53 -44.02 -29.17
CA LEU A 249 -6.09 -44.71 -30.34
C LEU A 249 -5.12 -44.54 -31.52
N GLY A 250 -4.59 -45.66 -32.01
CA GLY A 250 -3.57 -45.70 -33.07
C GLY A 250 -2.32 -46.49 -32.66
N ASN A 251 -1.33 -46.56 -33.55
CA ASN A 251 -0.06 -47.23 -33.27
C ASN A 251 1.01 -46.19 -32.89
N ILE A 252 1.46 -46.23 -31.63
CA ILE A 252 2.51 -45.35 -31.10
C ILE A 252 3.81 -45.46 -31.90
N GLY A 253 4.11 -46.63 -32.47
CA GLY A 253 5.30 -46.85 -33.31
C GLY A 253 5.37 -45.97 -34.55
N ASN A 254 4.22 -45.48 -35.04
CA ASN A 254 4.15 -44.54 -36.17
C ASN A 254 4.29 -43.08 -35.74
N GLY A 255 4.50 -42.81 -34.45
CA GLY A 255 4.67 -41.47 -33.89
C GLY A 255 3.40 -40.62 -33.86
N VAL A 256 2.22 -41.17 -34.19
CA VAL A 256 0.96 -40.42 -34.26
C VAL A 256 -0.15 -41.21 -33.57
N CYS A 257 -0.79 -40.61 -32.57
CA CYS A 257 -1.93 -41.20 -31.88
C CYS A 257 -3.02 -40.16 -31.58
N THR A 258 -4.27 -40.61 -31.52
CA THR A 258 -5.38 -39.80 -31.02
C THR A 258 -5.60 -40.09 -29.55
N VAL A 259 -5.58 -39.07 -28.71
CA VAL A 259 -5.84 -39.21 -27.28
C VAL A 259 -7.35 -39.27 -27.04
N GLU A 260 -7.82 -40.36 -26.46
CA GLU A 260 -9.25 -40.62 -26.28
C GLU A 260 -9.91 -39.52 -25.44
N ARG A 261 -11.04 -38.98 -25.93
CA ARG A 261 -11.85 -37.93 -25.29
C ARG A 261 -11.12 -36.61 -25.02
N LEU A 262 -9.90 -36.41 -25.52
CA LEU A 262 -9.14 -35.18 -25.28
C LEU A 262 -9.88 -33.94 -25.81
N VAL A 263 -10.42 -33.99 -27.03
CA VAL A 263 -11.21 -32.88 -27.61
C VAL A 263 -12.42 -32.56 -26.74
N THR A 264 -13.14 -33.59 -26.28
CA THR A 264 -14.31 -33.40 -25.41
C THR A 264 -13.91 -32.71 -24.10
N LYS A 265 -12.79 -33.11 -23.50
CA LYS A 265 -12.27 -32.47 -22.28
C LYS A 265 -11.80 -31.04 -22.54
N LEU A 266 -11.03 -30.80 -23.60
CA LEU A 266 -10.58 -29.46 -23.99
C LEU A 266 -11.75 -28.53 -24.26
N LYS A 267 -12.80 -28.99 -24.97
CA LYS A 267 -14.03 -28.22 -25.20
C LYS A 267 -14.77 -27.94 -23.89
N LYS A 268 -14.96 -28.97 -23.05
CA LYS A 268 -15.62 -28.82 -21.75
C LYS A 268 -14.87 -27.89 -20.80
N ASP A 269 -13.55 -27.81 -20.95
CA ASP A 269 -12.68 -26.94 -20.17
C ASP A 269 -12.41 -25.58 -20.84
N ASN A 270 -13.05 -25.26 -21.96
CA ASN A 270 -12.86 -24.02 -22.74
C ASN A 270 -11.41 -23.76 -23.21
N LEU A 271 -10.65 -24.82 -23.48
CA LEU A 271 -9.26 -24.79 -23.95
C LEU A 271 -9.13 -25.03 -25.47
N PHE A 272 -10.22 -25.42 -26.13
CA PHE A 272 -10.24 -25.78 -27.55
C PHE A 272 -10.51 -24.55 -28.44
N GLY A 273 -9.98 -24.55 -29.67
CA GLY A 273 -10.23 -23.50 -30.67
C GLY A 273 -9.08 -22.50 -30.88
N CYS A 274 -7.87 -22.80 -30.39
CA CYS A 274 -6.68 -22.06 -30.76
C CYS A 274 -6.06 -22.58 -32.07
N THR A 275 -5.14 -21.80 -32.64
CA THR A 275 -4.27 -22.21 -33.76
C THR A 275 -2.84 -22.26 -33.26
N THR A 276 -1.89 -22.76 -34.06
CA THR A 276 -0.46 -22.71 -33.71
C THR A 276 0.03 -21.28 -33.43
N TYR A 277 -0.53 -20.28 -34.12
CA TYR A 277 -0.18 -18.86 -33.93
C TYR A 277 -0.84 -18.20 -32.72
N THR A 278 -2.00 -18.71 -32.29
CA THR A 278 -2.80 -18.15 -31.20
C THR A 278 -2.79 -19.00 -29.94
N ALA A 279 -1.99 -20.08 -29.92
CA ALA A 279 -1.83 -20.94 -28.77
C ALA A 279 -1.36 -20.14 -27.55
N ARG A 280 -1.93 -20.44 -26.39
CA ARG A 280 -1.60 -19.84 -25.09
C ARG A 280 -1.95 -20.84 -24.01
N ILE A 281 -1.27 -20.75 -22.88
CA ILE A 281 -1.58 -21.56 -21.70
C ILE A 281 -2.71 -20.86 -20.94
N ASP A 282 -3.78 -21.59 -20.66
CA ASP A 282 -4.83 -21.06 -19.82
C ASP A 282 -4.29 -20.71 -18.42
N ARG A 283 -4.73 -19.56 -17.91
CA ARG A 283 -4.24 -19.00 -16.65
C ARG A 283 -4.41 -19.95 -15.46
N ARG A 284 -5.47 -20.79 -15.46
CA ARG A 284 -5.71 -21.79 -14.43
C ARG A 284 -4.54 -22.76 -14.30
N TYR A 285 -3.84 -23.05 -15.39
CA TYR A 285 -2.68 -23.92 -15.43
C TYR A 285 -1.39 -23.20 -15.05
N ILE A 286 -1.22 -21.92 -15.42
CA ILE A 286 -0.09 -21.08 -14.99
C ILE A 286 -0.13 -20.86 -13.46
N GLU A 287 -1.32 -20.61 -12.90
CA GLU A 287 -1.55 -20.30 -11.48
C GLU A 287 -1.91 -21.53 -10.64
N SER A 288 -1.20 -22.63 -10.92
CA SER A 288 -1.36 -23.92 -10.25
C SER A 288 -0.03 -24.39 -9.66
N ASP A 289 -0.11 -25.12 -8.57
CA ASP A 289 0.99 -25.99 -8.09
C ASP A 289 1.46 -27.01 -9.15
N LYS A 290 0.62 -27.42 -10.09
CA LYS A 290 0.92 -28.37 -11.17
C LYS A 290 1.50 -27.75 -12.44
N ARG A 291 1.77 -26.44 -12.46
CA ARG A 291 2.31 -25.70 -13.63
C ARG A 291 3.64 -26.25 -14.17
N LEU A 292 4.44 -26.91 -13.32
CA LEU A 292 5.66 -27.58 -13.75
C LEU A 292 5.38 -28.71 -14.75
N GLU A 293 4.27 -29.44 -14.60
CA GLU A 293 3.92 -30.51 -15.54
C GLU A 293 3.53 -29.96 -16.92
N VAL A 294 2.88 -28.79 -16.98
CA VAL A 294 2.59 -28.09 -18.25
C VAL A 294 3.88 -27.69 -18.94
N LEU A 295 4.81 -27.09 -18.17
CA LEU A 295 6.12 -26.73 -18.68
C LEU A 295 6.87 -27.96 -19.20
N ARG A 296 6.86 -29.08 -18.46
CA ARG A 296 7.49 -30.34 -18.90
C ARG A 296 6.88 -30.86 -20.20
N GLY A 297 5.56 -30.83 -20.35
CA GLY A 297 4.90 -31.24 -21.59
C GLY A 297 5.35 -30.41 -22.79
N LEU A 298 5.42 -29.08 -22.64
CA LEU A 298 5.89 -28.15 -23.68
C LEU A 298 7.39 -28.30 -23.99
N LEU A 299 8.22 -28.58 -22.97
CA LEU A 299 9.64 -28.77 -23.16
C LEU A 299 9.96 -30.14 -23.80
N ASP A 300 9.22 -31.18 -23.43
CA ASP A 300 9.37 -32.50 -24.03
C ASP A 300 8.98 -32.51 -25.52
N THR A 301 8.06 -31.64 -25.95
CA THR A 301 7.73 -31.43 -27.37
C THR A 301 8.70 -30.44 -28.03
N ASP A 302 8.45 -29.14 -27.87
CA ASP A 302 9.10 -28.04 -28.59
C ASP A 302 10.39 -27.52 -27.93
N GLY A 303 10.74 -28.07 -26.76
CA GLY A 303 11.97 -27.73 -26.05
C GLY A 303 13.18 -28.55 -26.52
N TRP A 304 14.36 -27.93 -26.47
CA TRP A 304 15.63 -28.61 -26.72
C TRP A 304 16.69 -28.21 -25.69
N VAL A 305 17.76 -28.99 -25.62
CA VAL A 305 18.93 -28.66 -24.80
C VAL A 305 19.97 -28.00 -25.69
N GLU A 306 20.39 -26.80 -25.31
CA GLU A 306 21.44 -26.05 -26.02
C GLU A 306 22.82 -26.67 -25.78
N LYS A 307 23.80 -26.32 -26.62
CA LYS A 307 25.21 -26.73 -26.44
C LYS A 307 25.79 -26.28 -25.09
N SER A 308 25.25 -25.22 -24.51
CA SER A 308 25.59 -24.68 -23.19
C SER A 308 25.07 -25.54 -22.03
N GLY A 309 24.21 -26.54 -22.31
CA GLY A 309 23.48 -27.33 -21.32
C GLY A 309 22.26 -26.63 -20.73
N GLY A 310 21.90 -25.43 -21.23
CA GLY A 310 20.65 -24.74 -20.91
C GLY A 310 19.47 -25.22 -21.75
N VAL A 311 18.27 -24.75 -21.42
CA VAL A 311 17.03 -25.13 -22.12
C VAL A 311 16.63 -24.05 -23.11
N GLY A 312 16.43 -24.43 -24.36
CA GLY A 312 15.75 -23.61 -25.36
C GLY A 312 14.30 -24.05 -25.53
N PHE A 313 13.40 -23.09 -25.74
CA PHE A 313 12.01 -23.34 -26.13
C PHE A 313 11.64 -22.38 -27.27
N GLY A 314 10.85 -22.86 -28.22
CA GLY A 314 10.45 -22.09 -29.40
C GLY A 314 9.01 -22.36 -29.80
N SER A 315 8.27 -21.31 -30.13
CA SER A 315 6.91 -21.44 -30.67
C SER A 315 6.64 -20.36 -31.72
N THR A 316 5.74 -20.63 -32.68
CA THR A 316 5.23 -19.59 -33.58
C THR A 316 4.27 -18.64 -32.85
N SER A 317 3.62 -19.09 -31.77
CA SER A 317 2.87 -18.21 -30.87
C SER A 317 3.79 -17.48 -29.91
N ARG A 318 3.82 -16.15 -30.04
CA ARG A 318 4.52 -15.27 -29.09
C ARG A 318 3.95 -15.42 -27.67
N GLN A 319 2.64 -15.56 -27.55
CA GLN A 319 1.98 -15.65 -26.24
C GLN A 319 2.37 -16.95 -25.53
N LEU A 320 2.43 -18.08 -26.24
CA LEU A 320 2.86 -19.35 -25.65
C LEU A 320 4.30 -19.28 -25.12
N THR A 321 5.22 -18.63 -25.86
CA THR A 321 6.58 -18.40 -25.39
C THR A 321 6.61 -17.52 -24.13
N ARG A 322 5.76 -16.49 -24.04
CA ARG A 322 5.62 -15.64 -22.84
C ARG A 322 5.05 -16.41 -21.65
N ASP A 323 4.07 -17.28 -21.87
CA ASP A 323 3.49 -18.12 -20.81
C ASP A 323 4.54 -19.10 -20.25
N VAL A 324 5.41 -19.66 -21.11
CA VAL A 324 6.56 -20.49 -20.70
C VAL A 324 7.57 -19.69 -19.87
N ILE A 325 7.86 -18.45 -20.26
CA ILE A 325 8.73 -17.54 -19.48
C ILE A 325 8.16 -17.32 -18.09
N GLU A 326 6.86 -17.05 -18.00
CA GLU A 326 6.19 -16.78 -16.73
C GLU A 326 6.17 -18.00 -15.82
N ILE A 327 5.78 -19.17 -16.33
CA ILE A 327 5.80 -20.42 -15.55
C ILE A 327 7.22 -20.67 -15.04
N SER A 328 8.23 -20.54 -15.90
CA SER A 328 9.62 -20.75 -15.50
C SER A 328 10.07 -19.79 -14.39
N ARG A 329 9.78 -18.48 -14.53
CA ARG A 329 10.11 -17.47 -13.51
C ARG A 329 9.39 -17.72 -12.18
N SER A 330 8.12 -18.14 -12.23
CA SER A 330 7.34 -18.51 -11.05
C SER A 330 7.86 -19.78 -10.34
N LEU A 331 8.62 -20.63 -11.06
CA LEU A 331 9.30 -21.79 -10.50
C LEU A 331 10.72 -21.46 -10.00
N GLY A 332 11.05 -20.17 -9.87
CA GLY A 332 12.37 -19.72 -9.40
C GLY A 332 13.50 -19.96 -10.39
N LEU A 333 13.20 -20.13 -11.68
CA LEU A 333 14.19 -20.23 -12.75
C LEU A 333 14.48 -18.84 -13.33
N LYS A 334 15.70 -18.65 -13.83
CA LYS A 334 16.05 -17.48 -14.63
C LYS A 334 15.74 -17.77 -16.09
N THR A 335 14.94 -16.90 -16.71
CA THR A 335 14.49 -17.09 -18.08
C THR A 335 14.57 -15.79 -18.85
N ARG A 336 15.18 -15.84 -20.05
CA ARG A 336 15.34 -14.68 -20.94
C ARG A 336 14.01 -14.29 -21.57
N GLU A 337 13.85 -13.02 -21.89
CA GLU A 337 12.72 -12.57 -22.72
C GLU A 337 12.71 -13.24 -24.10
N GLU A 338 11.54 -13.27 -24.73
CA GLU A 338 11.37 -13.88 -26.04
C GLU A 338 12.16 -13.13 -27.13
N LYS A 339 12.79 -13.88 -28.03
CA LYS A 339 13.47 -13.35 -29.21
C LYS A 339 12.88 -14.00 -30.46
N PHE A 340 12.47 -13.17 -31.42
CA PHE A 340 12.06 -13.67 -32.73
C PHE A 340 13.28 -14.15 -33.54
N LYS A 341 13.16 -15.34 -34.13
CA LYS A 341 14.13 -15.90 -35.09
C LYS A 341 13.38 -16.21 -36.39
N LYS A 342 13.82 -15.55 -37.47
CA LYS A 342 13.33 -15.85 -38.81
C LYS A 342 13.83 -17.23 -39.24
N ASN A 343 12.97 -18.01 -39.88
CA ASN A 343 13.29 -19.24 -40.59
C ASN A 343 12.64 -19.17 -41.98
N ASP A 344 12.79 -20.22 -42.80
CA ASP A 344 12.26 -20.26 -44.17
C ASP A 344 10.71 -20.31 -44.24
N PHE A 345 10.05 -20.27 -43.08
CA PHE A 345 8.59 -20.28 -42.92
C PHE A 345 8.15 -19.02 -42.16
N ALA A 346 7.24 -19.14 -41.17
CA ALA A 346 6.65 -18.01 -40.45
C ALA A 346 7.58 -17.37 -39.37
N GLY A 347 8.76 -17.94 -39.10
CA GLY A 347 9.61 -17.60 -37.96
C GLY A 347 9.06 -18.08 -36.61
N CYS A 348 9.89 -18.05 -35.56
CA CYS A 348 9.51 -18.49 -34.22
C CYS A 348 10.05 -17.60 -33.10
N TRP A 349 9.32 -17.53 -32.00
CA TRP A 349 9.68 -16.84 -30.77
C TRP A 349 10.38 -17.81 -29.83
N LEU A 350 11.64 -17.50 -29.51
CA LEU A 350 12.51 -18.35 -28.71
C LEU A 350 12.73 -17.75 -27.33
N THR A 351 12.80 -18.61 -26.32
CA THR A 351 13.29 -18.24 -24.99
C THR A 351 14.35 -19.24 -24.51
N HIS A 352 15.14 -18.81 -23.53
CA HIS A 352 16.16 -19.63 -22.90
C HIS A 352 15.93 -19.66 -21.39
N ILE A 353 15.85 -20.86 -20.83
CA ILE A 353 15.68 -21.14 -19.40
C ILE A 353 16.99 -21.68 -18.84
N THR A 354 17.50 -21.04 -17.79
CA THR A 354 18.67 -21.49 -17.04
C THR A 354 18.22 -22.50 -15.98
N TRP A 355 18.70 -23.74 -16.09
CA TRP A 355 18.40 -24.79 -15.13
C TRP A 355 19.22 -24.63 -13.85
N ASN A 356 18.53 -24.72 -12.71
CA ASN A 356 19.12 -24.53 -11.37
C ASN A 356 19.22 -25.84 -10.55
N GLY A 357 18.88 -26.98 -11.14
CA GLY A 357 18.99 -28.30 -10.50
C GLY A 357 17.92 -28.62 -9.45
N LYS A 358 16.95 -27.73 -9.18
CA LYS A 358 15.95 -27.95 -8.11
C LYS A 358 14.91 -29.02 -8.46
N PHE A 359 14.66 -29.24 -9.75
CA PHE A 359 13.70 -30.22 -10.27
C PHE A 359 14.03 -30.52 -11.74
N ASP A 360 13.62 -31.69 -12.22
CA ASP A 360 13.77 -32.06 -13.63
C ASP A 360 12.87 -31.21 -14.53
N LEU A 361 13.37 -30.75 -15.67
CA LEU A 361 12.63 -29.92 -16.64
C LEU A 361 12.03 -30.73 -17.79
N PHE A 362 12.55 -31.92 -18.03
CA PHE A 362 12.05 -32.86 -19.03
C PHE A 362 11.62 -34.15 -18.34
N LYS A 363 10.57 -34.80 -18.84
CA LYS A 363 10.32 -36.21 -18.51
C LYS A 363 11.17 -37.12 -19.39
N ILE A 364 11.53 -36.67 -20.60
CA ILE A 364 12.41 -37.40 -21.51
C ILE A 364 13.84 -37.44 -20.95
N LYS A 365 14.30 -38.62 -20.53
CA LYS A 365 15.63 -38.83 -19.94
C LYS A 365 16.77 -38.37 -20.84
N ARG A 366 16.67 -38.60 -22.16
CA ARG A 366 17.67 -38.16 -23.14
C ARG A 366 17.86 -36.63 -23.15
N LYS A 367 16.80 -35.85 -22.93
CA LYS A 367 16.87 -34.39 -22.82
C LYS A 367 17.35 -33.99 -21.42
N GLN A 368 16.77 -34.56 -20.36
CA GLN A 368 17.14 -34.26 -18.98
C GLN A 368 18.63 -34.50 -18.69
N ASN A 369 19.18 -35.63 -19.14
CA ASN A 369 20.59 -35.99 -18.91
C ASN A 369 21.60 -35.09 -19.65
N LYS A 370 21.15 -34.31 -20.64
CA LYS A 370 22.01 -33.35 -21.36
C LYS A 370 22.08 -31.99 -20.68
N LEU A 371 21.24 -31.75 -19.67
CA LEU A 371 21.26 -30.48 -18.95
C LEU A 371 22.51 -30.36 -18.09
N ILE A 372 23.07 -29.16 -18.07
CA ILE A 372 24.21 -28.82 -17.23
C ILE A 372 23.69 -27.88 -16.14
N LEU A 373 23.96 -28.23 -14.88
CA LEU A 373 23.64 -27.36 -13.75
C LEU A 373 24.39 -26.04 -13.91
N ALA A 374 23.65 -24.95 -14.06
CA ALA A 374 24.25 -23.64 -14.20
C ALA A 374 24.93 -23.23 -12.89
N GLU A 375 26.14 -22.68 -12.96
CA GLU A 375 26.80 -22.09 -11.79
C GLU A 375 25.90 -20.99 -11.16
N GLU A 376 25.98 -20.83 -9.85
CA GLU A 376 25.12 -19.90 -9.08
C GLU A 376 25.10 -18.47 -9.67
N ARG A 377 26.23 -17.98 -10.17
CA ARG A 377 26.35 -16.65 -10.80
C ARG A 377 25.46 -16.47 -12.04
N TYR A 378 25.17 -17.55 -12.77
CA TYR A 378 24.32 -17.54 -13.96
C TYR A 378 22.84 -17.67 -13.60
N GLN A 379 22.52 -18.19 -12.41
CA GLN A 379 21.16 -18.26 -11.88
C GLN A 379 20.67 -16.92 -11.32
N LYS A 380 21.58 -16.06 -10.84
CA LYS A 380 21.29 -14.71 -10.34
C LYS A 380 20.96 -13.72 -11.46
N ARG A 381 20.18 -12.68 -11.15
CA ARG A 381 19.94 -11.53 -12.03
C ARG A 381 20.87 -10.37 -11.71
N TRP A 382 21.19 -9.60 -12.74
CA TRP A 382 22.08 -8.45 -12.67
C TRP A 382 21.42 -7.23 -13.27
N ILE A 383 21.53 -6.08 -12.61
CA ILE A 383 21.02 -4.81 -13.15
C ILE A 383 21.89 -4.43 -14.37
N SER A 384 21.25 -4.25 -15.52
CA SER A 384 21.89 -4.01 -16.81
C SER A 384 21.84 -2.53 -17.23
N SER A 385 20.69 -1.88 -17.04
CA SER A 385 20.50 -0.43 -17.15
C SER A 385 19.38 0.03 -16.20
N ILE A 386 19.37 1.32 -15.90
CA ILE A 386 18.28 2.00 -15.21
C ILE A 386 18.02 3.27 -16.01
N GLU A 387 16.81 3.39 -16.54
CA GLU A 387 16.40 4.51 -17.40
C GLU A 387 15.28 5.27 -16.69
N LYS A 388 15.44 6.59 -16.56
CA LYS A 388 14.34 7.44 -16.08
C LYS A 388 13.23 7.42 -17.13
N ILE A 389 11.99 7.22 -16.70
CA ILE A 389 10.80 7.27 -17.53
C ILE A 389 9.83 8.33 -17.00
N ASP A 390 8.68 8.48 -17.66
CA ASP A 390 7.67 9.48 -17.30
C ASP A 390 7.12 9.30 -15.88
N ASP A 391 6.59 10.39 -15.34
CA ASP A 391 5.90 10.37 -14.07
C ASP A 391 4.60 9.57 -14.17
N LYS A 392 4.49 8.52 -13.36
CA LYS A 392 3.46 7.48 -13.44
C LYS A 392 2.78 7.29 -12.08
N GLU A 393 1.54 6.82 -12.09
CA GLU A 393 0.79 6.61 -10.84
C GLU A 393 1.46 5.52 -9.98
N GLY A 394 1.86 5.85 -8.76
CA GLY A 394 2.59 4.95 -7.86
C GLY A 394 1.72 4.39 -6.75
N ILE A 395 1.85 3.11 -6.40
CA ILE A 395 1.15 2.46 -5.28
C ILE A 395 2.14 1.61 -4.49
N CYS A 396 2.14 1.74 -3.17
CA CYS A 396 2.97 0.95 -2.26
C CYS A 396 2.13 -0.03 -1.47
N PHE A 397 2.71 -1.18 -1.16
CA PHE A 397 2.14 -2.18 -0.26
C PHE A 397 3.02 -2.34 0.98
N GLU A 398 2.39 -2.46 2.13
CA GLU A 398 3.01 -2.99 3.34
C GLU A 398 2.59 -4.45 3.48
N VAL A 399 3.54 -5.36 3.68
CA VAL A 399 3.29 -6.81 3.79
C VAL A 399 3.88 -7.40 5.06
N GLU A 400 3.30 -8.50 5.55
CA GLU A 400 3.92 -9.36 6.57
C GLU A 400 5.34 -9.77 6.14
N ASN A 401 6.32 -9.66 7.04
CA ASN A 401 7.74 -9.91 6.77
C ASN A 401 8.39 -8.97 5.76
N ASN A 402 7.73 -7.85 5.44
CA ASN A 402 8.36 -6.64 4.93
C ASN A 402 8.88 -6.74 3.46
N LEU A 403 9.11 -7.96 2.95
CA LEU A 403 9.51 -8.25 1.58
C LEU A 403 8.34 -8.94 0.84
N PHE A 404 7.94 -8.41 -0.30
CA PHE A 404 7.08 -9.12 -1.25
C PHE A 404 7.76 -9.11 -2.62
N LEU A 405 7.30 -9.97 -3.50
CA LEU A 405 7.74 -10.13 -4.87
C LEU A 405 6.83 -9.30 -5.79
N THR A 406 7.42 -8.36 -6.52
CA THR A 406 6.75 -7.56 -7.57
C THR A 406 6.47 -8.35 -8.86
N LYS A 407 6.05 -7.71 -9.96
CA LYS A 407 6.21 -8.30 -11.30
C LYS A 407 7.63 -8.79 -11.47
N ASP A 408 7.80 -10.02 -11.97
CA ASP A 408 9.09 -10.70 -12.07
C ASP A 408 9.86 -10.92 -10.74
N TYR A 409 9.26 -10.62 -9.60
CA TYR A 409 9.60 -11.03 -8.23
C TYR A 409 10.78 -10.27 -7.49
N HIS A 410 10.67 -8.96 -7.19
CA HIS A 410 11.68 -8.07 -6.48
C HIS A 410 11.20 -7.43 -5.12
N VAL A 411 12.04 -6.76 -4.24
CA VAL A 411 11.88 -6.54 -2.73
C VAL A 411 12.32 -5.13 -2.09
N THR A 412 11.66 -4.42 -1.07
CA THR A 412 11.96 -2.97 -0.56
C THR A 412 11.73 -2.41 0.97
N HIS A 413 12.32 -1.26 1.55
CA HIS A 413 12.24 -0.61 2.99
C HIS A 413 12.54 0.96 3.33
N ASN A 414 12.52 1.54 4.62
CA ASN A 414 12.98 2.94 5.14
C ASN A 414 12.83 3.36 6.71
N SER A 415 13.82 3.97 7.47
CA SER A 415 13.77 5.07 8.56
C SER A 415 15.04 5.41 9.44
N CYS A 416 15.70 6.59 9.38
CA CYS A 416 17.16 6.75 9.70
C CYS A 416 17.70 7.42 11.02
N VAL A 417 17.15 8.53 11.57
CA VAL A 417 17.87 9.37 12.59
C VAL A 417 17.91 8.79 14.01
N LEU A 418 16.77 8.32 14.54
CA LEU A 418 16.70 7.74 15.88
C LEU A 418 17.65 6.55 16.01
N SER A 419 17.83 5.78 14.93
CA SER A 419 18.80 4.67 14.85
C SER A 419 20.23 5.11 15.15
N TRP A 420 20.69 6.24 14.62
CA TRP A 420 22.02 6.76 14.92
C TRP A 420 22.17 7.12 16.40
N LEU A 421 21.18 7.79 16.98
CA LEU A 421 21.21 8.24 18.36
C LEU A 421 21.17 7.07 19.35
N ILE A 422 20.36 6.04 19.08
CA ILE A 422 20.31 4.81 19.89
C ILE A 422 21.70 4.15 19.93
N LEU A 423 22.32 3.95 18.76
CA LEU A 423 23.61 3.28 18.67
C LEU A 423 24.76 4.13 19.26
N TRP A 424 24.76 5.43 18.99
CA TRP A 424 25.72 6.37 19.58
C TRP A 424 25.67 6.36 21.10
N TYR A 425 24.46 6.44 21.66
CA TYR A 425 24.28 6.55 23.11
C TYR A 425 24.68 5.24 23.80
N LEU A 426 24.34 4.07 23.22
CA LEU A 426 24.85 2.79 23.69
C LEU A 426 26.37 2.71 23.63
N PHE A 427 27.01 3.21 22.59
CA PHE A 427 28.47 3.15 22.49
C PHE A 427 29.16 4.02 23.56
N CYS A 428 28.65 5.24 23.74
CA CYS A 428 29.38 6.28 24.45
C CYS A 428 29.16 6.25 25.97
N PHE A 429 28.01 5.78 26.43
CA PHE A 429 27.61 5.85 27.84
C PHE A 429 27.51 4.43 28.40
N LYS A 430 28.42 4.11 29.32
CA LYS A 430 28.46 2.81 29.99
C LYS A 430 27.18 2.62 30.82
N ASP A 431 26.64 1.41 30.78
CA ASP A 431 25.38 1.03 31.45
C ASP A 431 24.16 1.87 31.05
N ALA A 432 24.19 2.42 29.83
CA ALA A 432 23.06 3.17 29.29
C ALA A 432 21.83 2.30 29.07
N GLN A 433 20.66 2.84 29.42
CA GLN A 433 19.36 2.19 29.23
C GLN A 433 18.47 3.04 28.33
N ILE A 434 18.00 2.45 27.22
CA ILE A 434 17.31 3.19 26.15
C ILE A 434 15.94 2.55 25.85
N PRO A 435 14.84 3.03 26.44
CA PRO A 435 13.51 2.61 26.02
C PRO A 435 13.14 3.28 24.70
N CYS A 436 12.80 2.44 23.71
CA CYS A 436 12.28 2.87 22.42
C CYS A 436 10.80 2.50 22.32
N THR A 437 9.94 3.47 21.99
CA THR A 437 8.50 3.21 21.77
C THR A 437 7.93 3.94 20.56
N ALA A 438 6.82 3.40 20.05
CA ALA A 438 5.99 3.99 18.99
C ALA A 438 4.56 3.43 19.13
N PRO A 439 3.55 4.07 18.50
CA PRO A 439 2.14 3.71 18.67
C PRO A 439 1.80 2.25 18.30
N THR A 440 2.46 1.69 17.28
CA THR A 440 2.22 0.32 16.81
C THR A 440 3.46 -0.56 16.86
N SER A 441 3.25 -1.87 16.88
CA SER A 441 4.35 -2.85 16.85
C SER A 441 5.10 -2.80 15.54
N GLU A 442 4.41 -2.52 14.44
CA GLU A 442 4.98 -2.28 13.12
C GLU A 442 5.92 -1.07 13.13
N GLN A 443 5.48 0.06 13.68
CA GLN A 443 6.33 1.26 13.78
C GLN A 443 7.59 1.02 14.61
N ILE A 444 7.48 0.22 15.69
CA ILE A 444 8.67 -0.14 16.46
C ILE A 444 9.57 -1.12 15.72
N HIS A 445 9.09 -2.32 15.39
CA HIS A 445 9.98 -3.39 14.96
C HIS A 445 10.29 -3.35 13.46
N ASP A 446 9.33 -2.93 12.64
CA ASP A 446 9.45 -2.96 11.18
C ASP A 446 9.99 -1.65 10.58
N VAL A 447 10.01 -0.57 11.37
CA VAL A 447 10.52 0.75 10.96
C VAL A 447 11.77 1.12 11.78
N LEU A 448 11.62 1.55 13.03
CA LEU A 448 12.73 2.03 13.85
C LEU A 448 13.78 0.95 14.14
N TRP A 449 13.34 -0.21 14.62
CA TRP A 449 14.25 -1.30 15.03
C TRP A 449 14.98 -1.87 13.82
N LYS A 450 14.26 -2.10 12.73
CA LYS A 450 14.83 -2.56 11.48
C LYS A 450 15.93 -1.63 10.97
N GLU A 451 15.69 -0.32 10.92
CA GLU A 451 16.73 0.59 10.47
C GLU A 451 17.91 0.65 11.47
N THR A 452 17.63 0.55 12.76
CA THR A 452 18.70 0.48 13.76
C THR A 452 19.60 -0.72 13.50
N ALA A 453 19.04 -1.86 13.08
CA ALA A 453 19.83 -3.00 12.60
C ALA A 453 20.64 -2.67 11.33
N VAL A 454 20.09 -1.92 10.38
CA VAL A 454 20.82 -1.49 9.16
C VAL A 454 22.04 -0.66 9.54
N TRP A 455 21.90 0.31 10.43
CA TRP A 455 23.01 1.17 10.84
C TRP A 455 24.03 0.45 11.70
N LEU A 456 23.59 -0.45 12.59
CA LEU A 456 24.47 -1.34 13.33
C LEU A 456 25.31 -2.22 12.40
N ASN A 457 24.70 -2.75 11.34
CA ASN A 457 25.39 -3.56 10.35
C ASN A 457 26.39 -2.77 9.48
N LYS A 458 26.25 -1.45 9.40
CA LYS A 458 27.16 -0.55 8.70
C LYS A 458 28.32 -0.05 9.58
N MET A 459 28.31 -0.32 10.88
CA MET A 459 29.43 0.04 11.76
C MET A 459 30.70 -0.78 11.41
N PRO A 460 31.89 -0.26 11.72
CA PRO A 460 33.14 -1.04 11.67
C PRO A 460 33.00 -2.37 12.42
N THR A 461 33.61 -3.43 11.90
CA THR A 461 33.43 -4.82 12.38
C THR A 461 33.75 -4.95 13.87
N GLU A 462 34.80 -4.28 14.32
CA GLU A 462 35.30 -4.28 15.69
C GLU A 462 34.29 -3.64 16.66
N ILE A 463 33.69 -2.53 16.24
CA ILE A 463 32.68 -1.80 17.02
C ILE A 463 31.36 -2.57 17.03
N LYS A 464 30.92 -3.06 15.87
CA LYS A 464 29.71 -3.89 15.72
C LYS A 464 29.78 -5.12 16.63
N ALA A 465 30.95 -5.73 16.78
CA ALA A 465 31.15 -6.94 17.58
C ALA A 465 30.81 -6.75 19.07
N LEU A 466 30.81 -5.50 19.58
CA LEU A 466 30.44 -5.17 20.96
C LEU A 466 28.94 -5.30 21.23
N TYR A 467 28.11 -5.25 20.18
CA TYR A 467 26.66 -5.30 20.28
C TYR A 467 26.13 -6.72 20.10
N GLY A 468 25.16 -7.08 20.93
CA GLY A 468 24.27 -8.23 20.78
C GLY A 468 22.89 -7.76 20.32
N TRP A 469 22.43 -8.27 19.19
CA TRP A 469 21.14 -7.91 18.61
C TRP A 469 20.08 -9.00 18.85
N SER A 470 18.85 -8.59 19.16
CA SER A 470 17.67 -9.45 19.23
C SER A 470 16.40 -8.69 18.79
N ALA A 471 15.28 -9.40 18.65
CA ALA A 471 14.02 -8.81 18.19
C ALA A 471 13.50 -7.67 19.09
N GLY A 472 13.78 -7.71 20.40
CA GLY A 472 13.33 -6.69 21.36
C GLY A 472 14.43 -5.90 22.04
N TYR A 473 15.71 -6.27 21.87
CA TYR A 473 16.82 -5.63 22.56
C TYR A 473 18.09 -5.55 21.71
N ILE A 474 18.83 -4.45 21.89
CA ILE A 474 20.25 -4.33 21.57
C ILE A 474 20.97 -4.27 22.91
N ARG A 475 21.91 -5.17 23.15
CA ARG A 475 22.67 -5.25 24.40
C ARG A 475 24.14 -5.04 24.12
N ILE A 476 24.88 -4.38 25.00
CA ILE A 476 26.33 -4.40 24.94
C ILE A 476 26.82 -5.68 25.63
N LYS A 477 27.68 -6.44 24.95
CA LYS A 477 28.11 -7.78 25.39
C LYS A 477 28.87 -7.77 26.71
N GLU A 478 29.52 -6.68 27.07
CA GLU A 478 30.24 -6.52 28.33
C GLU A 478 29.30 -6.60 29.54
N SER A 479 28.10 -6.00 29.46
CA SER A 479 27.15 -5.95 30.57
C SER A 479 25.70 -5.98 30.05
N PRO A 480 25.26 -7.12 29.48
CA PRO A 480 24.03 -7.23 28.71
C PRO A 480 22.73 -6.99 29.51
N GLU A 481 22.79 -7.19 30.83
CA GLU A 481 21.62 -7.02 31.71
C GLU A 481 21.38 -5.55 32.12
N THR A 482 22.43 -4.72 32.13
CA THR A 482 22.37 -3.31 32.57
C THR A 482 22.54 -2.32 31.42
N TRP A 483 23.15 -2.72 30.31
CA TRP A 483 23.53 -1.86 29.19
C TRP A 483 22.80 -2.26 27.90
N PHE A 484 21.67 -1.59 27.62
CA PHE A 484 20.79 -1.99 26.53
C PHE A 484 19.89 -0.89 25.98
N ALA A 485 19.46 -1.09 24.72
CA ALA A 485 18.27 -0.48 24.16
C ALA A 485 17.17 -1.53 24.06
N ARG A 486 15.92 -1.16 24.34
CA ARG A 486 14.76 -2.06 24.27
C ARG A 486 13.65 -1.47 23.41
N ALA A 487 13.04 -2.29 22.58
CA ALA A 487 11.92 -1.94 21.72
C ALA A 487 10.61 -2.46 22.31
N ARG A 488 9.67 -1.55 22.64
CA ARG A 488 8.34 -1.89 23.17
C ARG A 488 7.27 -1.03 22.54
N THR A 489 6.16 -1.63 22.12
CA THR A 489 4.99 -0.89 21.62
C THR A 489 4.27 -0.13 22.73
N ALA A 490 3.87 1.11 22.46
CA ALA A 490 3.07 1.93 23.36
C ALA A 490 1.60 1.51 23.29
N ARG A 491 1.09 0.87 24.36
CA ARG A 491 -0.33 0.50 24.49
C ARG A 491 -0.90 1.08 25.78
N LYS A 492 -2.16 1.55 25.77
CA LYS A 492 -2.81 2.11 26.97
C LYS A 492 -2.85 1.11 28.13
N GLU A 493 -3.00 -0.17 27.80
CA GLU A 493 -3.07 -1.27 28.75
C GLU A 493 -1.68 -1.66 29.31
N ASN A 494 -0.60 -1.11 28.75
CA ASN A 494 0.77 -1.35 29.19
C ASN A 494 1.54 -0.03 29.33
N PRO A 495 1.21 0.78 30.37
CA PRO A 495 1.89 2.05 30.63
C PRO A 495 3.40 1.86 30.92
N GLU A 496 3.84 0.65 31.23
CA GLU A 496 5.23 0.35 31.58
C GLU A 496 6.21 0.34 30.39
N ALA A 497 5.76 0.62 29.16
CA ALA A 497 6.63 0.65 27.98
C ALA A 497 7.88 1.54 28.18
N LEU A 498 7.72 2.68 28.87
CA LEU A 498 8.79 3.61 29.25
C LEU A 498 9.21 3.51 30.74
N ALA A 499 8.64 2.60 31.54
CA ALA A 499 8.91 2.47 32.98
C ALA A 499 10.03 1.47 33.32
N GLY A 500 10.46 1.43 34.58
CA GLY A 500 11.40 0.41 35.08
C GLY A 500 12.81 0.54 34.51
N ILE A 501 13.27 1.78 34.34
CA ILE A 501 14.62 2.12 33.90
C ILE A 501 15.28 2.93 35.00
N HIS A 502 16.37 2.41 35.53
CA HIS A 502 17.11 2.94 36.67
C HIS A 502 18.62 3.03 36.36
N GLY A 503 18.96 3.25 35.10
CA GLY A 503 20.35 3.47 34.68
C GLY A 503 20.82 4.90 34.97
N ASP A 504 22.12 5.05 35.17
CA ASP A 504 22.75 6.37 35.36
C ASP A 504 22.68 7.22 34.09
N PHE A 505 22.56 6.61 32.91
CA PHE A 505 22.41 7.28 31.62
C PHE A 505 21.19 6.73 30.88
N VAL A 506 20.21 7.60 30.61
CA VAL A 506 18.94 7.19 29.99
C VAL A 506 18.66 8.03 28.75
N LEU A 507 18.38 7.36 27.63
CA LEU A 507 17.84 7.98 26.42
C LEU A 507 16.44 7.43 26.14
N ILE A 508 15.41 8.25 26.28
CA ILE A 508 14.05 7.89 25.87
C ILE A 508 13.86 8.29 24.40
N ALA A 509 13.62 7.31 23.54
CA ALA A 509 13.42 7.53 22.10
C ALA A 509 12.00 7.13 21.69
N VAL A 510 11.23 8.10 21.20
CA VAL A 510 9.84 7.88 20.78
C VAL A 510 9.67 8.27 19.32
N ASP A 511 9.25 7.30 18.51
CA ASP A 511 8.92 7.51 17.10
C ASP A 511 7.40 7.60 16.91
N GLU A 512 6.96 8.33 15.88
CA GLU A 512 5.55 8.65 15.60
C GLU A 512 4.80 9.15 16.86
N SER A 513 5.46 10.04 17.61
CA SER A 513 5.07 10.44 18.96
C SER A 513 3.64 10.98 19.10
N SER A 514 3.11 11.65 18.07
CA SER A 514 1.72 12.14 18.09
C SER A 514 0.67 11.02 18.23
N GLY A 515 1.00 9.80 17.81
CA GLY A 515 0.12 8.64 17.95
C GLY A 515 0.15 7.99 19.34
N VAL A 516 1.17 8.27 20.16
CA VAL A 516 1.42 7.60 21.45
C VAL A 516 0.43 8.09 22.51
N PRO A 517 -0.23 7.20 23.28
CA PRO A 517 -1.13 7.61 24.35
C PRO A 517 -0.43 8.38 25.47
N ASN A 518 -1.09 9.42 26.01
CA ASN A 518 -0.54 10.27 27.09
C ASN A 518 -0.13 9.46 28.34
N GLU A 519 -0.85 8.38 28.62
CA GLU A 519 -0.61 7.50 29.76
C GLU A 519 0.79 6.87 29.75
N ILE A 520 1.40 6.71 28.56
CA ILE A 520 2.75 6.16 28.38
C ILE A 520 3.84 7.15 28.79
N PHE A 521 3.56 8.45 28.79
CA PHE A 521 4.54 9.49 29.13
C PHE A 521 4.62 9.76 30.64
N LYS A 522 3.61 9.40 31.43
CA LYS A 522 3.63 9.58 32.89
C LYS A 522 4.81 8.89 33.58
N PRO A 523 5.17 7.64 33.24
CA PRO A 523 6.38 7.01 33.80
C PRO A 523 7.67 7.68 33.32
N ALA A 524 7.69 8.21 32.10
CA ALA A 524 8.83 8.97 31.60
C ALA A 524 9.04 10.25 32.42
N GLU A 525 7.96 10.92 32.85
CA GLU A 525 7.99 12.06 33.80
C GLU A 525 8.55 11.69 35.17
N GLY A 526 8.13 10.54 35.72
CA GLY A 526 8.65 10.04 37.00
C GLY A 526 10.14 9.69 36.97
N ALA A 527 10.66 9.26 35.82
CA ALA A 527 12.08 8.99 35.64
C ALA A 527 12.93 10.27 35.60
N MET A 528 12.35 11.46 35.36
CA MET A 528 13.06 12.73 35.11
C MET A 528 13.83 13.31 36.32
N THR A 529 13.94 12.59 37.43
CA THR A 529 14.68 13.02 38.63
C THR A 529 16.20 12.82 38.53
N ASN A 530 16.67 12.04 37.56
CA ASN A 530 18.09 11.80 37.34
C ASN A 530 18.70 12.86 36.40
N GLU A 531 19.88 13.39 36.72
CA GLU A 531 20.50 14.49 35.96
C GLU A 531 20.87 14.10 34.52
N ASN A 532 21.06 12.80 34.23
CA ASN A 532 21.64 12.29 32.98
C ASN A 532 20.62 11.69 32.00
N ILE A 533 19.44 12.30 31.91
CA ILE A 533 18.35 11.84 31.03
C ILE A 533 18.25 12.72 29.79
N LEU A 534 18.13 12.08 28.62
CA LEU A 534 17.82 12.70 27.33
C LEU A 534 16.50 12.13 26.80
N ILE A 535 15.57 12.98 26.39
CA ILE A 535 14.28 12.56 25.83
C ILE A 535 14.15 13.10 24.41
N ILE A 536 13.79 12.23 23.47
CA ILE A 536 13.64 12.58 22.05
C ILE A 536 12.32 12.03 21.54
N LEU A 537 11.45 12.95 21.13
CA LEU A 537 10.17 12.65 20.49
C LEU A 537 10.26 13.08 19.03
N ILE A 538 9.96 12.19 18.10
CA ILE A 538 9.84 12.50 16.67
C ILE A 538 8.50 11.98 16.17
N GLY A 539 7.83 12.73 15.30
CA GLY A 539 6.64 12.22 14.62
C GLY A 539 5.92 13.27 13.79
N ASN A 540 4.95 12.81 13.01
CA ASN A 540 4.04 13.70 12.30
C ASN A 540 3.04 14.32 13.30
N PRO A 541 2.82 15.65 13.30
CA PRO A 541 1.96 16.34 14.27
C PRO A 541 0.47 16.21 13.92
N VAL A 542 -0.06 14.99 13.94
CA VAL A 542 -1.43 14.68 13.45
C VAL A 542 -2.55 15.09 14.42
N ARG A 543 -2.24 15.39 15.68
CA ARG A 543 -3.21 15.74 16.73
C ARG A 543 -2.85 17.08 17.35
N ASN A 544 -3.83 17.97 17.48
CA ASN A 544 -3.72 19.25 18.18
C ASN A 544 -3.92 19.14 19.70
N ILE A 545 -3.82 17.93 20.26
CA ILE A 545 -3.98 17.65 21.70
C ILE A 545 -3.03 16.53 22.14
N GLY A 546 -2.74 16.49 23.43
CA GLY A 546 -1.94 15.46 24.08
C GLY A 546 -0.45 15.78 24.14
N TYR A 547 0.31 14.88 24.76
CA TYR A 547 1.66 15.17 25.24
C TYR A 547 2.59 15.75 24.16
N PHE A 548 2.59 15.17 22.96
CA PHE A 548 3.40 15.66 21.83
C PHE A 548 2.98 17.04 21.31
N TYR A 549 1.70 17.40 21.43
CA TYR A 549 1.22 18.75 21.12
C TYR A 549 1.64 19.73 22.23
N ASP A 550 1.49 19.32 23.49
CA ASP A 550 1.85 20.12 24.66
C ASP A 550 3.33 20.52 24.65
N THR A 551 4.24 19.63 24.23
CA THR A 551 5.69 19.93 24.09
C THR A 551 6.00 21.08 23.13
N HIS A 552 5.07 21.42 22.22
CA HIS A 552 5.21 22.54 21.27
C HIS A 552 4.38 23.77 21.65
N HIS A 553 3.50 23.67 22.65
CA HIS A 553 2.54 24.72 23.00
C HIS A 553 2.58 25.08 24.49
N SER A 554 1.88 24.32 25.32
CA SER A 554 1.69 24.58 26.75
C SER A 554 2.96 24.31 27.57
N ASP A 555 3.77 23.31 27.19
CA ASP A 555 5.02 22.90 27.86
C ASP A 555 6.29 23.32 27.09
N LYS A 556 6.16 24.20 26.09
CA LYS A 556 7.26 24.56 25.17
C LYS A 556 8.53 25.12 25.81
N LEU A 557 8.47 25.63 27.05
CA LEU A 557 9.64 26.17 27.75
C LEU A 557 10.56 25.06 28.28
N ASN A 558 10.00 23.87 28.54
CA ASN A 558 10.76 22.71 29.02
C ASN A 558 11.32 21.84 27.88
N TRP A 559 11.02 22.20 26.62
CA TRP A 559 11.37 21.44 25.44
C TRP A 559 12.11 22.27 24.40
N GLN A 560 13.05 21.64 23.71
CA GLN A 560 13.51 22.12 22.42
C GLN A 560 12.50 21.64 21.36
N GLY A 561 11.53 22.49 21.02
CA GLY A 561 10.58 22.22 19.94
C GLY A 561 11.17 22.57 18.57
N LEU A 562 11.23 21.60 17.67
CA LEU A 562 11.65 21.75 16.28
C LEU A 562 10.50 21.32 15.35
N SER A 563 10.32 22.03 14.25
CA SER A 563 9.36 21.69 13.20
C SER A 563 10.04 21.79 11.85
N PHE A 564 9.83 20.79 10.98
CA PHE A 564 10.46 20.73 9.67
C PHE A 564 9.43 20.42 8.57
N SER A 565 9.43 21.26 7.54
CA SER A 565 8.62 21.03 6.34
C SER A 565 9.32 20.04 5.40
N SER A 566 8.52 19.16 4.81
CA SER A 566 8.91 18.28 3.72
C SER A 566 9.33 19.06 2.46
N GLU A 567 8.83 20.28 2.24
CA GLU A 567 9.24 21.15 1.12
C GLU A 567 10.72 21.54 1.19
N GLU A 568 11.24 21.60 2.41
CA GLU A 568 12.61 22.03 2.67
C GLU A 568 13.59 20.86 2.74
N SER A 569 13.09 19.63 2.66
CA SER A 569 13.89 18.42 2.78
C SER A 569 14.53 18.02 1.46
N PRO A 570 15.87 17.87 1.40
CA PRO A 570 16.56 17.45 0.18
C PRO A 570 16.35 15.95 -0.14
N ILE A 571 15.66 15.23 0.74
CA ILE A 571 15.38 13.79 0.61
C ILE A 571 13.88 13.49 0.49
N VAL A 572 13.04 14.53 0.45
CA VAL A 572 11.63 14.40 0.08
C VAL A 572 11.53 14.34 -1.45
N GLU A 573 10.66 13.47 -1.93
CA GLU A 573 10.48 13.29 -3.37
C GLU A 573 9.92 14.55 -4.04
N TYR A 574 10.46 14.84 -5.22
CA TYR A 574 9.93 15.84 -6.13
C TYR A 574 8.43 15.65 -6.42
N GLY A 575 7.62 16.69 -6.24
CA GLY A 575 6.16 16.61 -6.47
C GLY A 575 5.34 16.16 -5.26
N TYR A 576 5.98 15.70 -4.16
CA TYR A 576 5.25 15.22 -2.97
C TYR A 576 4.37 16.33 -2.38
N CYS A 577 4.94 17.50 -2.15
CA CYS A 577 4.25 18.64 -1.53
C CYS A 577 3.15 19.14 -2.45
N GLU A 578 3.45 19.36 -3.74
CA GLU A 578 2.49 19.81 -4.76
C GLU A 578 1.28 18.86 -4.88
N ARG A 579 1.50 17.55 -4.72
CA ARG A 579 0.41 16.57 -4.75
C ARG A 579 -0.49 16.63 -3.52
N ILE A 580 0.06 16.77 -2.31
CA ILE A 580 -0.78 16.93 -1.11
C ILE A 580 -1.54 18.26 -1.20
N ALA A 581 -0.88 19.32 -1.69
CA ALA A 581 -1.52 20.62 -1.97
C ALA A 581 -2.69 20.47 -2.96
N THR A 582 -2.49 19.71 -4.05
CA THR A 582 -3.54 19.48 -5.06
C THR A 582 -4.70 18.65 -4.50
N LYS A 583 -4.40 17.65 -3.66
CA LYS A 583 -5.41 16.70 -3.18
C LYS A 583 -6.29 17.26 -2.06
N PHE A 584 -5.70 18.01 -1.12
CA PHE A 584 -6.39 18.47 0.07
C PHE A 584 -6.52 20.01 0.14
N GLY A 585 -5.78 20.74 -0.69
CA GLY A 585 -5.65 22.19 -0.62
C GLY A 585 -4.44 22.61 0.23
N LEU A 586 -3.78 23.72 -0.13
CA LEU A 586 -2.64 24.27 0.62
C LEU A 586 -3.01 24.65 2.06
N ASP A 587 -4.26 25.04 2.29
CA ASP A 587 -4.76 25.49 3.59
C ASP A 587 -5.34 24.39 4.48
N SER A 588 -5.30 23.14 4.03
CA SER A 588 -5.89 21.99 4.72
C SER A 588 -5.03 21.53 5.91
N ASP A 589 -5.68 20.95 6.93
CA ASP A 589 -4.96 20.36 8.06
C ASP A 589 -4.06 19.20 7.61
N GLU A 590 -4.48 18.41 6.61
CA GLU A 590 -3.64 17.38 6.00
C GLU A 590 -2.36 17.93 5.37
N TYR A 591 -2.43 19.07 4.66
CA TYR A 591 -1.23 19.73 4.14
C TYR A 591 -0.32 20.18 5.29
N ARG A 592 -0.91 20.78 6.34
CA ARG A 592 -0.16 21.25 7.51
C ARG A 592 0.62 20.15 8.19
N TYR A 593 -0.01 19.03 8.54
CA TYR A 593 0.68 17.99 9.29
C TYR A 593 1.48 17.02 8.40
N MET A 594 1.06 16.78 7.15
CA MET A 594 1.78 15.85 6.27
C MET A 594 2.97 16.50 5.55
N VAL A 595 2.87 17.78 5.21
CA VAL A 595 3.91 18.50 4.46
C VAL A 595 4.65 19.47 5.35
N LEU A 596 3.95 20.43 5.96
CA LEU A 596 4.62 21.53 6.66
C LEU A 596 5.22 21.11 8.00
N GLY A 597 4.85 19.93 8.53
CA GLY A 597 5.26 19.51 9.87
C GLY A 597 4.64 20.39 10.96
N LEU A 598 3.44 20.93 10.72
CA LEU A 598 2.68 21.79 11.63
C LEU A 598 1.42 21.08 12.14
N PHE A 599 1.04 21.37 13.38
CA PHE A 599 -0.20 20.86 13.97
C PHE A 599 -1.46 21.40 13.25
N PRO A 600 -2.58 20.63 13.26
CA PRO A 600 -3.89 21.09 12.80
C PRO A 600 -4.32 22.40 13.48
N LYS A 601 -5.19 23.17 12.83
CA LYS A 601 -5.74 24.42 13.41
C LYS A 601 -6.61 24.10 14.64
N GLU A 602 -6.63 25.01 15.62
CA GLU A 602 -7.34 24.84 16.90
C GLU A 602 -8.88 24.83 16.74
N ASP A 603 -9.42 25.47 15.69
CA ASP A 603 -10.85 25.80 15.58
C ASP A 603 -11.79 24.66 15.10
N THR A 604 -11.31 23.43 14.89
CA THR A 604 -12.11 22.36 14.24
C THR A 604 -12.51 21.19 15.15
N ILE A 605 -12.04 21.16 16.40
CA ILE A 605 -12.33 20.08 17.34
C ILE A 605 -12.87 20.69 18.63
N ASP A 606 -14.09 20.31 19.03
CA ASP A 606 -14.58 20.71 20.34
C ASP A 606 -13.87 19.94 21.47
N ASP A 607 -13.97 20.45 22.71
CA ASP A 607 -13.32 19.89 23.92
C ASP A 607 -13.62 18.39 24.17
N LYS A 608 -14.57 17.80 23.41
CA LYS A 608 -15.00 16.41 23.51
C LYS A 608 -14.49 15.53 22.35
N GLY A 609 -13.65 16.06 21.47
CA GLY A 609 -13.01 15.30 20.39
C GLY A 609 -13.91 15.06 19.18
N TYR A 610 -14.93 15.90 18.96
CA TYR A 610 -15.80 15.84 17.79
C TYR A 610 -15.41 16.89 16.74
N VAL A 611 -15.42 16.46 15.48
CA VAL A 611 -15.11 17.25 14.28
C VAL A 611 -16.39 17.43 13.45
N PRO A 612 -16.68 18.62 12.88
CA PRO A 612 -17.75 18.80 11.90
C PRO A 612 -17.63 17.81 10.73
N LEU A 613 -18.74 17.18 10.34
CA LEU A 613 -18.77 16.25 9.20
C LEU A 613 -18.72 16.98 7.86
N LEU A 614 -19.34 18.16 7.79
CA LEU A 614 -19.53 18.99 6.62
C LEU A 614 -19.22 20.45 6.98
N VAL A 615 -18.75 21.21 6.00
CA VAL A 615 -18.62 22.67 6.06
C VAL A 615 -19.56 23.32 5.05
N SER A 616 -19.84 24.62 5.17
CA SER A 616 -20.77 25.32 4.28
C SER A 616 -20.44 25.19 2.79
N SER A 617 -19.14 25.11 2.44
CA SER A 617 -18.69 24.90 1.06
C SER A 617 -19.02 23.52 0.49
N ASP A 618 -19.35 22.54 1.34
CA ASP A 618 -19.81 21.21 0.90
C ASP A 618 -21.28 21.23 0.46
N LEU A 619 -22.06 22.28 0.79
CA LEU A 619 -23.49 22.37 0.51
C LEU A 619 -23.77 23.21 -0.74
N LYS A 620 -24.31 22.57 -1.79
CA LYS A 620 -24.78 23.25 -3.00
C LYS A 620 -26.30 23.34 -2.97
N TYR A 621 -26.82 24.51 -3.34
CA TYR A 621 -28.25 24.78 -3.32
C TYR A 621 -28.80 25.04 -4.72
N THR A 622 -30.05 24.61 -4.95
CA THR A 622 -30.75 24.80 -6.22
C THR A 622 -32.21 25.18 -5.99
N THR A 623 -32.83 25.85 -6.97
CA THR A 623 -34.27 26.11 -7.01
C THR A 623 -35.02 25.11 -7.89
N ASP A 624 -34.31 24.18 -8.54
CA ASP A 624 -34.92 23.20 -9.43
C ASP A 624 -35.48 22.01 -8.65
N GLU A 625 -36.81 21.91 -8.59
CA GLU A 625 -37.53 20.84 -7.89
C GLU A 625 -37.77 19.58 -8.75
N LYS A 626 -37.31 19.55 -10.01
CA LYS A 626 -37.53 18.40 -10.91
C LYS A 626 -36.53 17.29 -10.61
N PHE A 627 -37.02 16.08 -10.39
CA PHE A 627 -36.18 14.88 -10.23
C PHE A 627 -35.93 14.14 -11.55
N VAL A 628 -34.75 13.53 -11.68
CA VAL A 628 -34.28 12.74 -12.82
C VAL A 628 -33.98 11.31 -12.37
N GLY A 629 -34.57 10.33 -13.05
CA GLY A 629 -34.32 8.91 -12.79
C GLY A 629 -35.03 8.37 -11.55
N SER A 630 -34.40 7.39 -10.90
CA SER A 630 -34.94 6.70 -9.72
C SER A 630 -34.94 7.61 -8.49
N LYS A 631 -36.08 7.66 -7.79
CA LYS A 631 -36.26 8.46 -6.58
C LYS A 631 -36.21 7.57 -5.36
N ARG A 632 -35.65 8.09 -4.26
CA ARG A 632 -35.61 7.45 -2.95
C ARG A 632 -36.23 8.36 -1.90
N LEU A 633 -37.04 7.79 -1.02
CA LEU A 633 -37.72 8.49 0.07
C LEU A 633 -37.17 8.00 1.41
N GLY A 634 -36.53 8.88 2.17
CA GLY A 634 -36.11 8.63 3.54
C GLY A 634 -37.10 9.22 4.54
N ILE A 635 -37.44 8.43 5.56
CA ILE A 635 -38.44 8.77 6.57
C ILE A 635 -37.80 8.57 7.96
N ASP A 636 -37.63 9.67 8.73
CA ASP A 636 -37.21 9.65 10.15
C ASP A 636 -38.44 9.87 11.04
N PRO A 637 -39.07 8.80 11.59
CA PRO A 637 -40.27 8.88 12.41
C PRO A 637 -39.97 9.41 13.82
N ALA A 638 -40.78 10.35 14.29
CA ALA A 638 -40.74 10.83 15.67
C ALA A 638 -42.10 10.59 16.36
N GLY A 639 -42.06 10.02 17.57
CA GLY A 639 -43.25 9.78 18.40
C GLY A 639 -43.67 11.02 19.19
N GLU A 640 -44.59 10.86 20.16
CA GLU A 640 -45.05 11.97 21.02
C GLU A 640 -43.88 12.58 21.82
N GLY A 641 -43.55 13.86 21.55
CA GLY A 641 -42.42 14.57 22.15
C GLY A 641 -42.00 15.83 21.36
N SER A 642 -40.80 16.35 21.62
CA SER A 642 -40.26 17.57 20.97
C SER A 642 -39.57 17.34 19.62
N ASN A 643 -39.58 16.12 19.08
CA ASN A 643 -38.92 15.74 17.83
C ASN A 643 -39.94 15.71 16.68
N LYS A 644 -39.52 16.00 15.45
CA LYS A 644 -40.43 16.12 14.30
C LYS A 644 -40.23 14.94 13.35
N THR A 645 -41.32 14.37 12.83
CA THR A 645 -41.23 13.39 11.75
C THR A 645 -40.82 14.11 10.46
N ALA A 646 -39.85 13.56 9.74
CA ALA A 646 -39.28 14.17 8.54
C ALA A 646 -39.33 13.22 7.34
N TRP A 647 -39.65 13.78 6.16
CA TRP A 647 -39.60 13.10 4.87
C TRP A 647 -38.65 13.85 3.94
N VAL A 648 -37.67 13.14 3.39
CA VAL A 648 -36.75 13.69 2.39
C VAL A 648 -36.76 12.78 1.17
N ILE A 649 -36.99 13.37 0.01
CA ILE A 649 -36.89 12.67 -1.28
C ILE A 649 -35.61 13.08 -1.99
N ARG A 650 -34.98 12.13 -2.67
CA ARG A 650 -33.74 12.33 -3.40
C ARG A 650 -33.72 11.52 -4.70
N ASP A 651 -33.05 12.04 -5.72
CA ASP A 651 -32.56 11.25 -6.88
C ASP A 651 -31.01 11.22 -6.90
N ASN A 652 -30.40 10.81 -8.00
CA ASN A 652 -28.94 10.72 -8.09
C ASN A 652 -28.21 12.08 -7.97
N PHE A 653 -28.89 13.20 -8.16
CA PHE A 653 -28.30 14.55 -8.26
C PHE A 653 -28.84 15.54 -7.23
N LYS A 654 -30.09 15.39 -6.80
CA LYS A 654 -30.83 16.37 -6.00
C LYS A 654 -31.60 15.76 -4.85
N ALA A 655 -31.65 16.47 -3.72
CA ALA A 655 -32.50 16.14 -2.58
C ALA A 655 -33.41 17.31 -2.17
N MET A 656 -34.62 16.98 -1.71
CA MET A 656 -35.63 17.94 -1.30
C MET A 656 -36.35 17.47 -0.02
N VAL A 657 -36.64 18.41 0.86
CA VAL A 657 -37.52 18.17 2.01
C VAL A 657 -38.94 18.01 1.49
N ALA A 658 -39.46 16.78 1.56
CA ALA A 658 -40.80 16.43 1.09
C ALA A 658 -41.89 16.72 2.15
N GLY A 659 -41.51 16.74 3.43
CA GLY A 659 -42.46 17.08 4.49
C GLY A 659 -41.84 17.06 5.89
N LYS A 660 -42.53 17.71 6.83
CA LYS A 660 -42.23 17.71 8.27
C LYS A 660 -43.54 17.72 9.07
N GLU A 661 -43.57 17.10 10.24
CA GLU A 661 -44.76 17.05 11.12
C GLU A 661 -44.36 16.96 12.60
N GLU A 662 -45.09 17.65 13.48
CA GLU A 662 -44.73 17.74 14.90
C GLU A 662 -45.28 16.60 15.76
N ILE A 663 -46.44 16.03 15.40
CA ILE A 663 -47.10 14.97 16.16
C ILE A 663 -47.72 14.01 15.15
N SER A 664 -47.31 12.75 15.18
CA SER A 664 -47.93 11.75 14.31
C SER A 664 -47.87 10.37 14.96
N ASN A 665 -48.97 9.62 14.88
CA ASN A 665 -49.00 8.20 15.23
C ASN A 665 -48.62 7.36 14.00
N GLY A 666 -48.33 6.06 14.18
CA GLY A 666 -47.88 5.20 13.08
C GLY A 666 -48.78 5.25 11.85
N LYS A 667 -50.10 5.34 12.04
CA LYS A 667 -51.10 5.45 10.96
C LYS A 667 -51.02 6.77 10.20
N GLY A 668 -50.85 7.89 10.90
CA GLY A 668 -50.66 9.21 10.29
C GLY A 668 -49.40 9.27 9.44
N ILE A 669 -48.29 8.75 9.97
CA ILE A 669 -47.00 8.66 9.26
C ILE A 669 -47.15 7.82 7.98
N ALA A 670 -47.81 6.66 8.07
CA ALA A 670 -48.05 5.80 6.92
C ALA A 670 -48.91 6.49 5.85
N GLN A 671 -50.03 7.10 6.23
CA GLN A 671 -50.94 7.78 5.30
C GLN A 671 -50.24 8.92 4.53
N LYS A 672 -49.43 9.72 5.23
CA LYS A 672 -48.68 10.81 4.60
C LYS A 672 -47.57 10.29 3.70
N SER A 673 -46.89 9.23 4.11
CA SER A 673 -45.87 8.56 3.28
C SER A 673 -46.48 8.04 1.98
N ILE A 674 -47.67 7.46 2.03
CA ILE A 674 -48.45 7.03 0.85
C ILE A 674 -48.74 8.23 -0.06
N THR A 675 -49.25 9.32 0.52
CA THR A 675 -49.57 10.54 -0.22
C THR A 675 -48.34 11.11 -0.94
N LEU A 676 -47.18 11.15 -0.28
CA LEU A 676 -45.92 11.62 -0.88
C LEU A 676 -45.43 10.65 -1.96
N MET A 677 -45.50 9.34 -1.73
CA MET A 677 -45.14 8.34 -2.74
C MET A 677 -45.98 8.52 -4.02
N ASP A 678 -47.29 8.71 -3.88
CA ASP A 678 -48.20 8.94 -5.00
C ASP A 678 -47.88 10.27 -5.71
N PHE A 679 -47.66 11.36 -4.95
CA PHE A 679 -47.30 12.67 -5.50
C PHE A 679 -46.01 12.63 -6.33
N TYR A 680 -44.98 11.90 -5.87
CA TYR A 680 -43.71 11.76 -6.60
C TYR A 680 -43.69 10.60 -7.62
N GLY A 681 -44.82 9.93 -7.83
CA GLY A 681 -44.96 8.85 -8.81
C GLY A 681 -44.17 7.59 -8.47
N MET A 682 -43.98 7.28 -7.19
CA MET A 682 -43.29 6.08 -6.72
C MET A 682 -44.25 4.87 -6.79
N LYS A 683 -43.99 3.95 -7.73
CA LYS A 683 -44.88 2.81 -8.01
C LYS A 683 -44.78 1.71 -6.94
N LYS A 684 -45.89 1.02 -6.67
CA LYS A 684 -45.89 -0.28 -5.97
C LYS A 684 -45.25 -1.35 -6.86
N LYS A 685 -44.02 -1.78 -6.58
CA LYS A 685 -43.37 -2.90 -7.27
C LYS A 685 -43.64 -4.21 -6.52
N LYS A 686 -43.95 -5.30 -7.25
CA LYS A 686 -44.13 -6.64 -6.68
C LYS A 686 -42.82 -7.23 -6.15
N ASP A 687 -41.69 -6.83 -6.73
CA ASP A 687 -40.35 -7.24 -6.31
C ASP A 687 -39.71 -6.13 -5.47
N GLY A 688 -39.92 -6.19 -4.15
CA GLY A 688 -39.11 -5.50 -3.14
C GLY A 688 -38.82 -4.01 -3.37
N ASN A 689 -39.78 -3.12 -3.11
CA ASN A 689 -39.52 -1.67 -3.11
C ASN A 689 -38.49 -1.32 -2.00
N LYS A 690 -37.23 -1.11 -2.40
CA LYS A 690 -36.15 -0.62 -1.54
C LYS A 690 -35.93 0.89 -1.63
N ASP A 691 -36.73 1.56 -2.46
CA ASP A 691 -36.68 3.00 -2.71
C ASP A 691 -37.25 3.83 -1.54
N VAL A 692 -37.92 3.20 -0.57
CA VAL A 692 -38.46 3.87 0.62
C VAL A 692 -37.80 3.27 1.86
N ILE A 693 -37.11 4.11 2.64
CA ILE A 693 -36.34 3.71 3.81
C ILE A 693 -36.91 4.39 5.05
N VAL A 694 -37.25 3.60 6.06
CA VAL A 694 -37.84 4.08 7.32
C VAL A 694 -36.91 3.70 8.48
N ASP A 695 -36.58 4.67 9.35
CA ASP A 695 -35.90 4.35 10.62
C ASP A 695 -36.89 3.64 11.56
N ALA A 696 -36.69 2.34 11.75
CA ALA A 696 -37.58 1.46 12.48
C ALA A 696 -37.17 1.40 13.97
N PHE A 697 -37.27 2.54 14.63
CA PHE A 697 -37.08 2.68 16.07
C PHE A 697 -38.29 3.40 16.69
N GLY A 698 -38.81 2.90 17.80
CA GLY A 698 -40.02 3.46 18.44
C GLY A 698 -41.23 3.46 17.50
N ILE A 699 -41.83 4.63 17.28
CA ILE A 699 -43.05 4.81 16.44
C ILE A 699 -42.83 4.39 14.98
N GLY A 700 -41.58 4.38 14.50
CA GLY A 700 -41.25 3.96 13.14
C GLY A 700 -41.61 2.50 12.87
N VAL A 701 -41.59 1.65 13.89
CA VAL A 701 -42.03 0.24 13.78
C VAL A 701 -43.52 0.16 13.45
N ASP A 702 -44.34 1.05 14.03
CA ASP A 702 -45.78 1.06 13.78
C ASP A 702 -46.11 1.67 12.41
N ALA A 703 -45.38 2.70 11.98
CA ALA A 703 -45.50 3.23 10.62
C ALA A 703 -45.18 2.17 9.55
N VAL A 704 -44.14 1.35 9.75
CA VAL A 704 -43.80 0.24 8.85
C VAL A 704 -44.91 -0.80 8.79
N LYS A 705 -45.52 -1.17 9.93
CA LYS A 705 -46.65 -2.11 9.97
C LYS A 705 -47.85 -1.59 9.18
N GLU A 706 -48.22 -0.32 9.38
CA GLU A 706 -49.34 0.30 8.68
C GLU A 706 -49.10 0.41 7.16
N LEU A 707 -47.86 0.72 6.75
CA LEU A 707 -47.48 0.71 5.33
C LEU A 707 -47.57 -0.70 4.72
N ALA A 708 -47.16 -1.73 5.47
CA ALA A 708 -47.28 -3.13 5.05
C ALA A 708 -48.76 -3.56 4.91
N LEU A 709 -49.63 -3.16 5.85
CA LEU A 709 -51.08 -3.39 5.77
C LEU A 709 -51.72 -2.70 4.55
N ALA A 710 -51.22 -1.53 4.15
CA ALA A 710 -51.64 -0.83 2.93
C ALA A 710 -51.02 -1.41 1.63
N GLY A 711 -50.27 -2.51 1.73
CA GLY A 711 -49.67 -3.21 0.60
C GLY A 711 -48.40 -2.56 0.04
N TYR A 712 -47.69 -1.75 0.84
CA TYR A 712 -46.37 -1.21 0.49
C TYR A 712 -45.28 -2.04 1.16
N ASN A 713 -44.29 -2.47 0.37
CA ASN A 713 -43.06 -3.07 0.89
C ASN A 713 -42.02 -1.96 1.05
N VAL A 714 -41.52 -1.72 2.26
CA VAL A 714 -40.57 -0.64 2.58
C VAL A 714 -39.34 -1.19 3.30
N ASN A 715 -38.19 -0.54 3.15
CA ASN A 715 -36.97 -0.92 3.82
C ASN A 715 -36.94 -0.40 5.26
N SER A 716 -37.21 -1.30 6.20
CA SER A 716 -37.18 -1.03 7.64
C SER A 716 -35.76 -1.20 8.18
N VAL A 717 -35.16 -0.13 8.71
CA VAL A 717 -33.76 -0.12 9.14
C VAL A 717 -33.65 0.41 10.56
N ASN A 718 -32.91 -0.27 11.44
CA ASN A 718 -32.43 0.34 12.67
C ASN A 718 -31.02 0.90 12.43
N VAL A 719 -30.89 2.23 12.43
CA VAL A 719 -29.62 2.91 12.10
C VAL A 719 -28.53 2.73 13.17
N GLY A 720 -28.91 2.30 14.37
CA GLY A 720 -28.01 1.96 15.47
C GLY A 720 -27.29 0.61 15.28
N ASP A 721 -27.82 -0.25 14.42
CA ASP A 721 -27.21 -1.55 14.15
C ASP A 721 -25.83 -1.42 13.51
N LYS A 722 -24.99 -2.44 13.74
CA LYS A 722 -23.79 -2.64 12.93
C LYS A 722 -24.18 -2.75 11.45
N PRO A 723 -23.35 -2.26 10.52
CA PRO A 723 -23.57 -2.45 9.09
C PRO A 723 -23.29 -3.93 8.74
N LYS A 724 -24.25 -4.81 9.06
CA LYS A 724 -24.20 -6.23 8.78
C LYS A 724 -25.18 -6.53 7.65
N ASN A 725 -24.66 -7.04 6.53
CA ASN A 725 -25.35 -7.85 5.53
C ASN A 725 -24.31 -8.74 4.83
N LEU A 726 -24.76 -9.83 4.16
CA LEU A 726 -23.93 -10.97 3.75
C LEU A 726 -22.96 -10.70 2.57
N THR A 727 -22.76 -9.45 2.16
CA THR A 727 -21.87 -9.12 1.03
C THR A 727 -20.42 -8.91 1.48
N ALA A 728 -19.46 -9.02 0.55
CA ALA A 728 -18.04 -8.78 0.84
C ALA A 728 -17.75 -7.31 1.19
N GLU A 729 -18.63 -6.41 0.79
CA GLU A 729 -18.51 -4.96 0.91
C GLU A 729 -19.02 -4.43 2.26
N ASP A 730 -20.07 -5.05 2.80
CA ASP A 730 -20.59 -4.74 4.14
C ASP A 730 -19.55 -5.04 5.25
N LYS A 731 -18.66 -6.02 5.00
CA LYS A 731 -17.53 -6.35 5.89
C LYS A 731 -16.47 -5.25 5.97
N GLU A 732 -16.35 -4.40 4.95
CA GLU A 732 -15.47 -3.23 4.99
C GLU A 732 -16.14 -2.07 5.74
N ASP A 733 -17.43 -1.84 5.52
CA ASP A 733 -18.18 -0.83 6.25
C ASP A 733 -18.24 -1.14 7.76
N GLU A 734 -18.31 -2.42 8.16
CA GLU A 734 -18.20 -2.83 9.58
C GLU A 734 -16.85 -2.49 10.21
N LYS A 735 -15.76 -2.41 9.44
CA LYS A 735 -14.43 -2.03 9.95
C LYS A 735 -14.29 -0.51 10.07
N LEU A 736 -14.98 0.26 9.24
CA LEU A 736 -14.84 1.71 9.16
C LEU A 736 -15.84 2.47 10.03
N PHE A 737 -17.04 1.91 10.25
CA PHE A 737 -18.14 2.59 10.92
C PHE A 737 -18.63 1.80 12.13
N ILE A 738 -19.00 2.52 13.19
CA ILE A 738 -19.53 1.90 14.40
C ILE A 738 -20.95 1.33 14.19
N ASN A 739 -21.75 1.98 13.34
CA ASN A 739 -23.14 1.65 13.03
C ASN A 739 -23.55 2.15 11.63
N LYS A 740 -24.74 1.73 11.17
CA LYS A 740 -25.31 2.12 9.87
C LYS A 740 -25.50 3.63 9.75
N ARG A 741 -25.84 4.33 10.84
CA ARG A 741 -25.93 5.80 10.87
C ARG A 741 -24.62 6.45 10.43
N ALA A 742 -23.48 6.05 11.00
CA ALA A 742 -22.18 6.62 10.65
C ALA A 742 -21.74 6.30 9.22
N MET A 743 -22.09 5.11 8.73
CA MET A 743 -21.84 4.70 7.35
C MET A 743 -22.62 5.56 6.35
N ALA A 744 -23.94 5.71 6.55
CA ALA A 744 -24.79 6.43 5.62
C ALA A 744 -24.51 7.94 5.61
N TYR A 745 -24.18 8.54 6.76
CA TYR A 745 -23.70 9.93 6.80
C TYR A 745 -22.41 10.15 6.01
N ASP A 746 -21.47 9.20 6.03
CA ASP A 746 -20.24 9.31 5.25
C ASP A 746 -20.50 9.22 3.75
N ARG A 747 -21.42 8.34 3.33
CA ARG A 747 -21.88 8.23 1.94
C ARG A 747 -22.57 9.51 1.47
N MET A 748 -23.49 10.05 2.27
CA MET A 748 -24.18 11.32 2.00
C MET A 748 -23.17 12.47 1.84
N LYS A 749 -22.17 12.57 2.73
CA LYS A 749 -21.10 13.57 2.62
C LYS A 749 -20.34 13.45 1.29
N ASN A 750 -20.01 12.23 0.87
CA ASN A 750 -19.31 12.02 -0.40
C ASN A 750 -20.19 12.43 -1.61
N TRP A 751 -21.50 12.19 -1.54
CA TRP A 751 -22.45 12.61 -2.56
C TRP A 751 -22.56 14.15 -2.66
N LEU A 752 -22.69 14.85 -1.53
CA LEU A 752 -22.68 16.32 -1.48
C LEU A 752 -21.40 16.89 -2.10
N ARG A 753 -20.24 16.35 -1.71
CA ARG A 753 -18.93 16.77 -2.25
C ARG A 753 -18.75 16.47 -3.74
N SER A 754 -19.43 15.44 -4.24
CA SER A 754 -19.41 15.07 -5.65
C SER A 754 -20.38 15.91 -6.50
N GLY A 755 -21.04 16.91 -5.90
CA GLY A 755 -21.93 17.83 -6.60
C GLY A 755 -23.41 17.58 -6.39
N GLY A 756 -23.80 16.76 -5.41
CA GLY A 756 -25.20 16.65 -5.00
C GLY A 756 -25.78 18.01 -4.57
N GLU A 757 -26.96 18.34 -5.07
CA GLU A 757 -27.62 19.61 -4.84
C GLU A 757 -28.81 19.47 -3.88
N LEU A 758 -29.02 20.51 -3.06
CA LEU A 758 -30.11 20.59 -2.10
C LEU A 758 -31.12 21.64 -2.58
N VAL A 759 -32.36 21.23 -2.80
CA VAL A 759 -33.44 22.18 -3.12
C VAL A 759 -33.60 23.15 -1.95
N ASN A 760 -33.63 24.45 -2.24
CA ASN A 760 -33.61 25.53 -1.24
C ASN A 760 -34.57 25.29 -0.07
N ASN A 761 -34.01 25.05 1.11
CA ASN A 761 -34.75 24.89 2.36
C ASN A 761 -33.86 25.25 3.55
N LYS A 762 -34.36 26.08 4.48
CA LYS A 762 -33.61 26.53 5.66
C LYS A 762 -33.21 25.38 6.61
N GLU A 763 -33.93 24.28 6.58
CA GLU A 763 -33.71 23.11 7.44
C GLU A 763 -32.41 22.37 7.09
N TRP A 764 -31.82 22.60 5.91
CA TRP A 764 -30.52 22.04 5.54
C TRP A 764 -29.37 22.51 6.43
N SER A 765 -29.54 23.60 7.18
CA SER A 765 -28.59 24.05 8.21
C SER A 765 -28.28 22.96 9.26
N GLN A 766 -29.18 21.99 9.46
CA GLN A 766 -28.95 20.83 10.31
C GLN A 766 -27.72 19.99 9.86
N LEU A 767 -27.39 19.96 8.57
CA LEU A 767 -26.25 19.19 8.04
C LEU A 767 -24.90 19.70 8.58
N LEU A 768 -24.78 21.00 8.83
CA LEU A 768 -23.58 21.63 9.37
C LEU A 768 -23.40 21.36 10.88
N GLN A 769 -24.46 20.90 11.55
CA GLN A 769 -24.43 20.56 12.98
C GLN A 769 -23.99 19.11 13.22
N ILE A 770 -23.91 18.30 12.15
CA ILE A 770 -23.50 16.90 12.26
C ILE A 770 -22.00 16.84 12.53
N LYS A 771 -21.64 16.24 13.66
CA LYS A 771 -20.24 16.03 14.05
C LYS A 771 -19.92 14.54 14.15
N TYR A 772 -18.66 14.20 13.92
CA TYR A 772 -18.14 12.84 14.07
C TYR A 772 -16.89 12.80 14.94
N THR A 773 -16.63 11.65 15.52
CA THR A 773 -15.37 11.33 16.19
C THR A 773 -14.86 9.97 15.70
N ARG A 774 -13.60 9.65 16.01
CA ARG A 774 -13.02 8.33 15.78
C ARG A 774 -12.76 7.66 17.12
N ILE A 775 -13.38 6.51 17.34
CA ILE A 775 -13.16 5.73 18.57
C ILE A 775 -11.81 5.00 18.48
N LEU A 776 -11.34 4.44 19.60
CA LEU A 776 -10.02 3.76 19.72
C LEU A 776 -9.76 2.68 18.65
N SER A 777 -10.81 2.04 18.14
CA SER A 777 -10.70 1.06 17.05
C SER A 777 -10.54 1.69 15.65
N GLY A 778 -10.42 3.01 15.54
CA GLY A 778 -10.36 3.78 14.29
C GLY A 778 -11.72 4.03 13.63
N LYS A 779 -12.78 3.37 14.11
CA LYS A 779 -14.13 3.48 13.56
C LYS A 779 -14.71 4.87 13.74
N LYS A 780 -15.36 5.38 12.68
CA LYS A 780 -16.10 6.63 12.72
C LYS A 780 -17.42 6.44 13.47
N LYS A 781 -17.70 7.37 14.37
CA LYS A 781 -18.96 7.49 15.12
C LYS A 781 -19.52 8.89 14.89
N ILE A 782 -20.77 8.98 14.45
CA ILE A 782 -21.52 10.25 14.43
C ILE A 782 -22.03 10.54 15.83
N MET A 783 -21.99 11.80 16.24
CA MET A 783 -22.54 12.27 17.52
C MET A 783 -24.00 11.80 17.66
N GLY A 784 -24.34 11.16 18.78
CA GLY A 784 -25.69 10.63 19.00
C GLY A 784 -26.70 11.74 19.32
N LYS A 785 -28.00 11.48 19.08
CA LYS A 785 -29.08 12.45 19.38
C LYS A 785 -29.07 12.89 20.87
N GLU A 786 -28.78 11.96 21.80
CA GLU A 786 -28.67 12.29 23.23
C GLU A 786 -27.49 13.21 23.54
N ASP A 787 -26.34 12.99 22.89
CA ASP A 787 -25.14 13.84 23.03
C ASP A 787 -25.38 15.22 22.43
N MET A 788 -26.07 15.30 21.29
CA MET A 788 -26.51 16.57 20.69
C MET A 788 -27.41 17.36 21.63
N ARG A 789 -28.40 16.70 22.25
CA ARG A 789 -29.30 17.32 23.23
C ARG A 789 -28.54 17.85 24.46
N LYS A 790 -27.56 17.09 24.97
CA LYS A 790 -26.68 17.53 26.09
C LYS A 790 -25.85 18.76 25.73
N LEU A 791 -25.59 18.99 24.44
CA LEU A 791 -24.86 20.15 23.91
C LEU A 791 -25.79 21.30 23.47
N GLY A 792 -27.11 21.19 23.70
CA GLY A 792 -28.08 22.18 23.25
C GLY A 792 -28.29 22.22 21.73
N ILE A 793 -27.83 21.21 21.00
CA ILE A 793 -28.01 21.09 19.55
C ILE A 793 -29.36 20.42 19.28
N GLN A 794 -30.16 21.00 18.40
CA GLN A 794 -31.47 20.46 18.02
C GLN A 794 -31.33 19.11 17.28
N SER A 795 -32.32 18.22 17.43
CA SER A 795 -32.33 16.94 16.71
C SER A 795 -32.32 17.18 15.19
N PRO A 796 -31.41 16.53 14.44
CA PRO A 796 -31.23 16.79 13.03
C PRO A 796 -32.16 15.90 12.17
N ASP A 797 -33.47 15.95 12.44
CA ASP A 797 -34.46 15.00 11.89
C ASP A 797 -34.49 15.02 10.34
N ILE A 798 -34.26 16.20 9.73
CA ILE A 798 -34.22 16.34 8.26
C ILE A 798 -32.92 15.77 7.68
N ALA A 799 -31.79 15.97 8.37
CA ALA A 799 -30.52 15.40 7.95
C ALA A 799 -30.50 13.87 8.12
N ASP A 800 -31.10 13.35 9.19
CA ASP A 800 -31.27 11.91 9.40
C ASP A 800 -32.20 11.31 8.32
N ALA A 801 -33.31 11.99 7.96
CA ALA A 801 -34.15 11.57 6.84
C ALA A 801 -33.42 11.55 5.48
N LEU A 802 -32.57 12.54 5.18
CA LEU A 802 -31.71 12.51 3.98
C LEU A 802 -30.73 11.35 4.02
N MET A 803 -30.06 11.16 5.17
CA MET A 803 -29.07 10.11 5.38
C MET A 803 -29.64 8.71 5.12
N LEU A 804 -30.90 8.46 5.47
CA LEU A 804 -31.57 7.17 5.22
C LEU A 804 -31.57 6.76 3.74
N THR A 805 -31.61 7.73 2.82
CA THR A 805 -31.58 7.47 1.36
C THR A 805 -30.24 6.87 0.86
N PHE A 806 -29.22 6.82 1.72
CA PHE A 806 -27.88 6.27 1.46
C PHE A 806 -27.58 4.97 2.22
N ILE A 807 -28.55 4.38 2.92
CA ILE A 807 -28.36 3.12 3.65
C ILE A 807 -27.97 1.98 2.72
N GLU A 808 -28.62 1.88 1.57
CA GLU A 808 -28.27 0.92 0.52
C GLU A 808 -27.32 1.56 -0.49
N ARG A 809 -26.30 0.81 -0.92
CA ARG A 809 -25.42 1.23 -2.02
C ARG A 809 -26.24 1.35 -3.30
N GLU A 810 -25.92 2.34 -4.11
CA GLU A 810 -26.47 2.46 -5.45
C GLU A 810 -25.86 1.35 -6.31
N GLU A 811 -26.70 0.50 -6.91
CA GLU A 811 -26.26 -0.29 -8.06
C GLU A 811 -26.02 0.71 -9.18
N VAL A 812 -24.76 0.88 -9.58
CA VAL A 812 -24.47 1.48 -10.86
C VAL A 812 -25.05 0.49 -11.86
N GLU A 813 -26.19 0.81 -12.49
CA GLU A 813 -26.55 0.13 -13.74
C GLU A 813 -25.32 0.23 -14.61
N ASP A 814 -24.71 -0.93 -14.92
CA ASP A 814 -23.56 -1.01 -15.79
C ASP A 814 -23.89 -0.19 -17.03
N TYR A 815 -23.26 0.98 -17.14
CA TYR A 815 -23.32 1.77 -18.34
C TYR A 815 -22.67 0.88 -19.39
N GLU A 816 -23.47 0.27 -20.27
CA GLU A 816 -22.92 -0.42 -21.42
C GLU A 816 -21.98 0.59 -22.08
N PRO A 817 -20.66 0.33 -22.15
CA PRO A 817 -19.77 1.24 -22.82
C PRO A 817 -20.32 1.39 -24.23
N TYR A 818 -20.62 2.63 -24.62
CA TYR A 818 -21.05 3.00 -25.95
C TYR A 818 -20.25 2.15 -26.94
N LYS A 819 -20.90 1.15 -27.57
CA LYS A 819 -20.25 0.29 -28.55
C LYS A 819 -19.77 1.23 -29.64
N GLN A 820 -18.47 1.55 -29.63
CA GLN A 820 -17.84 2.13 -30.79
C GLN A 820 -18.12 1.17 -31.93
N SER A 821 -18.91 1.63 -32.89
CA SER A 821 -19.06 0.94 -34.16
C SER A 821 -17.64 0.63 -34.66
N PRO A 822 -17.37 -0.61 -35.12
CA PRO A 822 -16.04 -0.99 -35.57
C PRO A 822 -15.54 0.03 -36.59
N TRP A 823 -14.32 0.50 -36.36
CA TRP A 823 -13.61 1.41 -37.25
C TRP A 823 -13.58 0.80 -38.65
N LYS A 824 -14.29 1.43 -39.61
CA LYS A 824 -14.24 1.06 -41.02
C LYS A 824 -13.02 1.71 -41.67
N PRO A 825 -12.23 0.99 -42.48
CA PRO A 825 -11.12 1.60 -43.23
C PRO A 825 -11.65 2.70 -44.16
N LEU A 826 -10.87 3.77 -44.32
CA LEU A 826 -11.16 4.92 -45.21
C LEU A 826 -11.45 4.55 -46.67
N SER A 827 -11.08 3.34 -47.11
CA SER A 827 -11.38 2.82 -48.45
C SER A 827 -12.86 2.47 -48.70
N GLU A 828 -13.71 2.45 -47.67
CA GLU A 828 -15.17 2.26 -47.82
C GLU A 828 -15.95 3.58 -47.92
N TYR A 829 -15.28 4.75 -47.92
CA TYR A 829 -15.91 6.06 -48.01
C TYR A 829 -15.76 6.75 -49.39
N GLU A 830 -15.22 6.05 -50.39
CA GLU A 830 -15.23 6.53 -51.78
C GLU A 830 -16.42 5.94 -52.53
N GLY A 831 -17.52 6.69 -52.59
CA GLY A 831 -18.67 6.31 -53.41
C GLY A 831 -19.86 7.24 -53.25
N THR A 832 -20.06 8.10 -54.26
CA THR A 832 -21.21 9.01 -54.48
C THR A 832 -21.23 10.27 -53.62
N GLY A 833 -20.38 11.23 -54.00
CA GLY A 833 -20.63 12.63 -53.67
C GLY A 833 -21.79 13.16 -54.51
N GLU A 834 -22.87 13.57 -53.84
CA GLU A 834 -23.68 14.69 -54.31
C GLU A 834 -23.57 15.82 -53.27
N GLN A 835 -23.04 16.94 -53.76
CA GLN A 835 -22.97 18.21 -53.06
C GLN A 835 -24.37 18.70 -52.71
N LYS A 836 -24.62 19.06 -51.46
CA LYS A 836 -25.45 20.23 -51.14
C LYS A 836 -24.84 21.04 -50.02
N VAL A 837 -24.49 22.26 -50.43
CA VAL A 837 -24.14 23.44 -49.66
C VAL A 837 -25.28 23.79 -48.68
N ILE A 838 -24.94 24.04 -47.41
CA ILE A 838 -25.17 25.27 -46.62
C ILE A 838 -24.38 25.14 -45.32
#